data_AF-A0A662UCC4-F1
#
_entry.id   AF-A0A662UCC4-F1
#
_cell.length_a   1.000
_cell.length_b   1.000
_cell.length_c   1.000
_cell.angle_alpha   90.00
_cell.angle_beta   90.00
_cell.angle_gamma   90.00
#
_symmetry.space_group_name_H-M   'P 1'
#
loop_
_entity.id
_entity.type
_entity.pdbx_description
1 polymer ?
#
loop_
_entity_poly.entity_id
_entity_poly.type
_entity_poly.pdbx_seq_one_letter_code
_entity_poly.pdbx_strand_id
1 'polypeptide(L)'
;MRVSNILKPFKTVGKFLVEKPLTFHFPPESPVFTERFRGRHIYHPELCIECKLCGIVCPNNAIEFLLEKDKKGLVHFRTQVDYAKCCFCGLCEDICPSKALEMTNFPFLVAMDKKELYYDWKKLSENPSLTLPSIKEKKGLIPWARARSFWIVNFFTGCCFIEAIPWVASSFDMERFGLLAIASPRHSDVLLIGGYVTSKTLKRIIRIYSQMPNPKFVLVLGNCPMTGGTYWDSYNTIKELDKYIPVDLWIAGCPPRVENIGYAIVLAIEAVQHGYTGKKEYINTEHGKYSLLHLIPKISRDYNIIEFGPQHPASGNFNMLLKLEGEYVVEATPNIGYLHRGFEKLMEYRTWYQNIMLVQRVCVLDGASYELAYVGAVEKIAGLEVPKRAKYLRIIQAELSRIQSHLLNLGLLAAATGFDTVTRITWGGRDKVLYLLEYMTRGRIYQIYNIPGGVRYDIPLDFKDKAFEILKYLERRLKDYDVLLFNNQVFIDRTKGVGKLPKEIAIELDVTGPNMRASGVAFDVRKNVSYEAYGDVDFKVQVLHEGDAYARTLCRRREIKESIHIIEQVLDKLPGGPIAEKKMSKGGYFSFMSSIPAGESIHCVESARGELCFHIVSTGESKPYRVKIRGPTFDTILVALPKLLKSVQVADVPVVYWSLDNCPADHDR
;
A
#
# COMPACT_ATOMS: atom_id res chain seq x y z
N MET A 1 -15.09 15.30 -35.93
CA MET A 1 -14.83 13.99 -35.30
C MET A 1 -15.11 12.88 -36.31
N ARG A 2 -14.15 12.02 -36.68
CA ARG A 2 -14.42 10.92 -37.63
C ARG A 2 -15.34 9.89 -36.95
N VAL A 3 -16.38 9.39 -37.65
CA VAL A 3 -17.33 8.36 -37.14
C VAL A 3 -16.60 7.13 -36.60
N SER A 4 -15.44 6.79 -37.18
CA SER A 4 -14.54 5.74 -36.71
C SER A 4 -14.08 5.89 -35.27
N ASN A 5 -13.98 7.11 -34.74
CA ASN A 5 -13.52 7.37 -33.37
C ASN A 5 -14.63 7.21 -32.34
N ILE A 6 -15.90 7.27 -32.77
CA ILE A 6 -17.06 7.01 -31.91
C ILE A 6 -17.31 5.49 -31.83
N LEU A 7 -17.24 4.79 -32.97
CA LEU A 7 -17.55 3.35 -33.03
C LEU A 7 -16.53 2.46 -32.31
N LYS A 8 -15.25 2.87 -32.25
CA LYS A 8 -14.18 2.08 -31.63
C LYS A 8 -14.41 1.81 -30.14
N PRO A 9 -14.70 2.82 -29.28
CA PRO A 9 -15.10 2.59 -27.89
C PRO A 9 -16.28 1.63 -27.74
N PHE A 10 -17.36 1.80 -28.52
CA PHE A 10 -18.51 0.88 -28.47
C PHE A 10 -18.13 -0.55 -28.84
N LYS A 11 -17.27 -0.74 -29.84
CA LYS A 11 -16.74 -2.08 -30.20
C LYS A 11 -15.91 -2.69 -29.07
N THR A 12 -15.06 -1.89 -28.41
CA THR A 12 -14.27 -2.35 -27.26
C THR A 12 -15.18 -2.72 -26.08
N VAL A 13 -16.21 -1.92 -25.79
CA VAL A 13 -17.21 -2.23 -24.76
C VAL A 13 -17.98 -3.51 -25.12
N GLY A 14 -18.41 -3.67 -26.37
CA GLY A 14 -19.08 -4.87 -26.85
C GLY A 14 -18.24 -6.14 -26.70
N LYS A 15 -16.91 -6.04 -26.87
CA LYS A 15 -15.98 -7.14 -26.61
C LYS A 15 -16.00 -7.57 -25.13
N PHE A 16 -16.13 -6.64 -24.19
CA PHE A 16 -16.17 -6.98 -22.77
C PHE A 16 -17.45 -7.72 -22.36
N LEU A 17 -18.55 -7.59 -23.12
CA LEU A 17 -19.81 -8.30 -22.85
C LEU A 17 -19.70 -9.81 -23.11
N VAL A 18 -18.78 -10.25 -23.96
CA VAL A 18 -18.56 -11.67 -24.30
C VAL A 18 -17.37 -12.28 -23.56
N GLU A 19 -16.58 -11.49 -22.84
CA GLU A 19 -15.47 -11.97 -22.02
C GLU A 19 -16.01 -12.46 -20.66
N LYS A 20 -15.35 -13.48 -20.08
CA LYS A 20 -15.65 -13.92 -18.72
C LYS A 20 -15.48 -12.72 -17.76
N PRO A 21 -16.45 -12.45 -16.87
CA PRO A 21 -16.34 -11.35 -15.92
C PRO A 21 -15.10 -11.53 -15.05
N LEU A 22 -14.43 -10.42 -14.75
CA LEU A 22 -13.30 -10.39 -13.82
C LEU A 22 -13.75 -10.61 -12.36
N THR A 23 -15.05 -10.45 -12.09
CA THR A 23 -15.62 -10.46 -10.73
C THR A 23 -15.60 -11.85 -10.10
N PHE A 24 -15.13 -11.93 -8.87
CA PHE A 24 -15.10 -13.14 -8.05
C PHE A 24 -16.37 -13.25 -7.20
N HIS A 25 -16.88 -14.47 -7.00
CA HIS A 25 -17.96 -14.73 -6.05
C HIS A 25 -17.44 -14.67 -4.61
N PHE A 26 -18.26 -14.23 -3.65
CA PHE A 26 -17.93 -14.33 -2.22
C PHE A 26 -18.72 -15.48 -1.57
N PRO A 27 -18.12 -16.33 -0.70
CA PRO A 27 -16.70 -16.38 -0.37
C PRO A 27 -15.85 -16.68 -1.62
N PRO A 28 -14.64 -16.12 -1.72
CA PRO A 28 -13.83 -16.21 -2.92
C PRO A 28 -13.53 -17.66 -3.30
N GLU A 29 -13.96 -18.05 -4.50
CA GLU A 29 -13.49 -19.28 -5.14
C GLU A 29 -12.04 -19.10 -5.61
N SER A 30 -11.23 -20.17 -5.54
CA SER A 30 -9.84 -20.21 -6.03
C SER A 30 -9.77 -19.74 -7.49
N PRO A 31 -8.82 -18.85 -7.91
CA PRO A 31 -7.44 -18.70 -7.43
C PRO A 31 -7.19 -17.45 -6.58
N VAL A 32 -8.22 -16.87 -5.97
CA VAL A 32 -8.07 -15.64 -5.16
C VAL A 32 -7.08 -15.85 -4.01
N PHE A 33 -6.89 -17.08 -3.50
CA PHE A 33 -5.82 -17.42 -2.55
C PHE A 33 -4.57 -17.90 -3.30
N THR A 34 -3.40 -17.29 -3.03
CA THR A 34 -2.17 -18.05 -3.25
C THR A 34 -1.96 -18.99 -2.07
N GLU A 35 -1.50 -20.20 -2.34
CA GLU A 35 -1.15 -21.18 -1.30
C GLU A 35 -0.01 -20.67 -0.41
N ARG A 36 0.72 -19.64 -0.85
CA ARG A 36 1.90 -19.14 -0.16
C ARG A 36 1.66 -17.87 0.68
N PHE A 37 0.46 -17.29 0.67
CA PHE A 37 0.14 -16.06 1.40
C PHE A 37 0.48 -16.15 2.90
N ARG A 38 1.02 -15.06 3.47
CA ARG A 38 1.28 -14.92 4.91
C ARG A 38 0.03 -14.48 5.68
N GLY A 39 -0.76 -15.44 6.13
CA GLY A 39 -1.97 -15.26 6.94
C GLY A 39 -1.79 -15.58 8.42
N ARG A 40 -2.87 -16.06 9.05
CA ARG A 40 -2.88 -16.45 10.47
C ARG A 40 -1.83 -17.53 10.76
N HIS A 41 -1.17 -17.45 11.91
CA HIS A 41 -0.22 -18.47 12.36
C HIS A 41 -0.93 -19.75 12.80
N ILE A 42 -0.26 -20.89 12.62
CA ILE A 42 -0.52 -22.16 13.32
C ILE A 42 0.65 -22.44 14.26
N TYR A 43 0.34 -22.90 15.48
CA TYR A 43 1.33 -23.18 16.52
C TYR A 43 1.33 -24.66 16.90
N HIS A 44 2.51 -25.28 16.78
CA HIS A 44 2.82 -26.67 17.08
C HIS A 44 3.53 -26.76 18.45
N PRO A 45 2.80 -26.82 19.57
CA PRO A 45 3.39 -26.84 20.91
C PRO A 45 4.36 -28.01 21.11
N GLU A 46 4.12 -29.14 20.44
CA GLU A 46 4.94 -30.35 20.46
C GLU A 46 6.33 -30.17 19.83
N LEU A 47 6.47 -29.23 18.89
CA LEU A 47 7.75 -28.91 18.24
C LEU A 47 8.49 -27.75 18.94
N CYS A 48 7.83 -27.04 19.86
CA CYS A 48 8.37 -25.82 20.43
C CYS A 48 9.47 -26.13 21.46
N ILE A 49 10.68 -25.61 21.21
CA ILE A 49 11.83 -25.70 22.13
C ILE A 49 11.91 -24.52 23.11
N GLU A 50 10.90 -23.65 23.14
CA GLU A 50 10.77 -22.55 24.12
C GLU A 50 11.93 -21.52 24.12
N CYS A 51 12.63 -21.36 22.99
CA CYS A 51 13.78 -20.44 22.82
C CYS A 51 13.42 -18.94 22.78
N LYS A 52 12.12 -18.60 22.64
CA LYS A 52 11.58 -17.22 22.59
C LYS A 52 12.04 -16.33 21.43
N LEU A 53 12.80 -16.87 20.46
CA LEU A 53 13.31 -16.11 19.31
C LEU A 53 12.18 -15.44 18.49
N CYS A 54 11.01 -16.09 18.36
CA CYS A 54 9.86 -15.52 17.66
C CYS A 54 9.35 -14.22 18.28
N GLY A 55 9.41 -14.08 19.61
CA GLY A 55 9.09 -12.85 20.33
C GLY A 55 10.17 -11.79 20.15
N ILE A 56 11.43 -12.18 20.26
CA ILE A 56 12.59 -11.27 20.15
C ILE A 56 12.69 -10.64 18.76
N VAL A 57 12.46 -11.43 17.71
CA VAL A 57 12.53 -10.94 16.32
C VAL A 57 11.35 -10.02 15.97
N CYS A 58 10.23 -10.12 16.70
CA CYS A 58 8.98 -9.45 16.36
C CYS A 58 9.10 -7.92 16.53
N PRO A 59 9.07 -7.13 15.44
CA PRO A 59 9.25 -5.67 15.54
C PRO A 59 8.09 -4.95 16.23
N ASN A 60 6.93 -5.60 16.32
CA ASN A 60 5.71 -5.00 16.85
C ASN A 60 5.38 -5.50 18.27
N ASN A 61 6.22 -6.37 18.85
CA ASN A 61 5.92 -7.05 20.12
C ASN A 61 4.52 -7.71 20.10
N ALA A 62 4.20 -8.35 18.98
CA ALA A 62 2.91 -9.01 18.77
C ALA A 62 2.88 -10.45 19.31
N ILE A 63 4.05 -10.99 19.70
CA ILE A 63 4.19 -12.35 20.20
C ILE A 63 4.56 -12.26 21.68
N GLU A 64 3.72 -12.86 22.52
CA GLU A 64 3.86 -12.93 23.96
C GLU A 64 3.89 -14.40 24.41
N PHE A 65 4.29 -14.67 25.65
CA PHE A 65 4.43 -16.04 26.16
C PHE A 65 3.62 -16.23 27.43
N LEU A 66 2.67 -17.17 27.39
CA LEU A 66 1.93 -17.63 28.56
C LEU A 66 2.77 -18.64 29.34
N LEU A 67 2.81 -18.48 30.66
CA LEU A 67 3.41 -19.44 31.57
C LEU A 67 2.34 -20.46 31.98
N GLU A 68 2.53 -21.72 31.60
CA GLU A 68 1.69 -22.83 32.05
C GLU A 68 2.50 -23.87 32.81
N LYS A 69 1.93 -24.44 33.87
CA LYS A 69 2.51 -25.58 34.57
C LYS A 69 1.88 -26.86 34.06
N ASP A 70 2.70 -27.83 33.70
CA ASP A 70 2.22 -29.17 33.37
C ASP A 70 1.80 -29.96 34.63
N LYS A 71 1.28 -31.17 34.43
CA LYS A 71 0.85 -32.06 35.53
C LYS A 71 2.02 -32.50 36.44
N LYS A 72 3.27 -32.34 36.00
CA LYS A 72 4.50 -32.66 36.75
C LYS A 72 5.11 -31.42 37.43
N GLY A 73 4.49 -30.25 37.27
CA GLY A 73 4.93 -28.98 37.86
C GLY A 73 6.00 -28.25 37.03
N LEU A 74 6.36 -28.74 35.84
CA LEU A 74 7.28 -28.06 34.92
C LEU A 74 6.60 -26.86 34.28
N VAL A 75 7.31 -25.73 34.22
CA VAL A 75 6.82 -24.49 33.64
C VAL A 75 7.18 -24.44 32.16
N HIS A 76 6.17 -24.20 31.33
CA HIS A 76 6.27 -24.09 29.89
C HIS A 76 5.95 -22.68 29.41
N PHE A 77 6.71 -22.20 28.42
CA PHE A 77 6.42 -20.95 27.72
C PHE A 77 5.59 -21.24 26.46
N ARG A 78 4.31 -20.90 26.48
CA ARG A 78 3.38 -21.12 25.37
C ARG A 78 3.17 -19.84 24.57
N THR A 79 3.39 -19.91 23.26
CA THR A 79 3.32 -18.77 22.35
C THR A 79 1.88 -18.24 22.20
N GLN A 80 1.71 -16.93 22.31
CA GLN A 80 0.46 -16.23 22.05
C GLN A 80 0.71 -15.13 21.00
N VAL A 81 -0.31 -14.80 20.21
CA VAL A 81 -0.21 -13.80 19.14
C VAL A 81 -1.34 -12.77 19.24
N ASP A 82 -0.96 -11.51 19.34
CA ASP A 82 -1.86 -10.36 19.23
C ASP A 82 -1.96 -9.92 17.76
N TYR A 83 -3.06 -10.28 17.09
CA TYR A 83 -3.29 -9.91 15.70
C TYR A 83 -3.63 -8.44 15.50
N ALA A 84 -4.00 -7.70 16.56
CA ALA A 84 -4.13 -6.24 16.49
C ALA A 84 -2.77 -5.54 16.42
N LYS A 85 -1.65 -6.24 16.71
CA LYS A 85 -0.27 -5.75 16.56
C LYS A 85 0.46 -6.36 15.37
N CYS A 86 0.21 -7.63 15.03
CA CYS A 86 0.99 -8.38 14.04
C CYS A 86 1.06 -7.69 12.66
N CYS A 87 2.24 -7.58 12.05
CA CYS A 87 2.39 -7.01 10.70
C CYS A 87 2.62 -8.03 9.58
N PHE A 88 2.46 -9.33 9.88
CA PHE A 88 2.56 -10.43 8.91
C PHE A 88 3.87 -10.44 8.11
N CYS A 89 4.97 -10.04 8.76
CA CYS A 89 6.30 -9.99 8.13
C CYS A 89 6.94 -11.36 7.93
N GLY A 90 6.50 -12.39 8.66
CA GLY A 90 7.06 -13.74 8.62
C GLY A 90 8.43 -13.89 9.28
N LEU A 91 8.94 -12.85 9.95
CA LEU A 91 10.26 -12.93 10.62
C LEU A 91 10.26 -13.97 11.76
N CYS A 92 9.14 -14.13 12.44
CA CYS A 92 8.94 -15.13 13.50
C CYS A 92 8.97 -16.57 12.98
N GLU A 93 8.45 -16.81 11.77
CA GLU A 93 8.51 -18.10 11.07
C GLU A 93 9.94 -18.36 10.60
N ASP A 94 10.58 -17.39 9.94
CA ASP A 94 11.95 -17.51 9.42
C ASP A 94 12.99 -17.83 10.51
N ILE A 95 12.84 -17.28 11.72
CA ILE A 95 13.81 -17.49 12.82
C ILE A 95 13.54 -18.77 13.62
N CYS A 96 12.39 -19.44 13.44
CA CYS A 96 11.99 -20.57 14.27
C CYS A 96 12.81 -21.83 13.90
N PRO A 97 13.74 -22.30 14.76
CA PRO A 97 14.62 -23.42 14.40
C PRO A 97 13.88 -24.75 14.31
N SER A 98 12.83 -24.93 15.10
CA SER A 98 12.04 -26.16 15.16
C SER A 98 10.77 -26.12 14.30
N LYS A 99 10.53 -25.02 13.58
CA LYS A 99 9.30 -24.79 12.80
C LYS A 99 8.00 -24.97 13.60
N ALA A 100 8.05 -24.64 14.89
CA ALA A 100 6.89 -24.72 15.77
C ALA A 100 5.82 -23.65 15.50
N LEU A 101 6.16 -22.60 14.75
CA LEU A 101 5.24 -21.51 14.42
C LEU A 101 5.32 -21.24 12.91
N GLU A 102 4.23 -21.48 12.21
CA GLU A 102 4.16 -21.35 10.75
C GLU A 102 3.03 -20.42 10.35
N MET A 103 3.15 -19.73 9.21
CA MET A 103 2.10 -18.87 8.69
C MET A 103 1.24 -19.64 7.68
N THR A 104 -0.06 -19.78 7.97
CA THR A 104 -1.04 -20.34 7.04
C THR A 104 -1.42 -19.33 5.96
N ASN A 105 -2.14 -19.76 4.93
CA ASN A 105 -2.73 -18.88 3.92
C ASN A 105 -4.10 -18.29 4.33
N PHE A 106 -4.52 -18.44 5.59
CA PHE A 106 -5.84 -18.02 6.06
C PHE A 106 -5.89 -16.51 6.40
N PRO A 107 -6.68 -15.67 5.70
CA PRO A 107 -6.64 -14.22 5.88
C PRO A 107 -7.70 -13.65 6.83
N PHE A 108 -8.68 -14.45 7.28
CA PHE A 108 -9.85 -13.94 7.97
C PHE A 108 -9.58 -13.66 9.45
N LEU A 109 -9.53 -12.38 9.81
CA LEU A 109 -9.28 -11.88 11.15
C LEU A 109 -10.16 -10.65 11.38
N VAL A 110 -11.44 -10.89 11.70
CA VAL A 110 -12.44 -9.86 12.00
C VAL A 110 -13.01 -10.13 13.38
N ALA A 111 -13.25 -9.07 14.16
CA ALA A 111 -13.85 -9.16 15.48
C ALA A 111 -14.73 -7.93 15.80
N MET A 112 -15.78 -8.14 16.58
CA MET A 112 -16.61 -7.05 17.14
C MET A 112 -15.95 -6.43 18.39
N ASP A 113 -15.25 -7.26 19.18
CA ASP A 113 -14.37 -6.83 20.27
C ASP A 113 -12.90 -7.02 19.87
N LYS A 114 -12.11 -5.94 20.01
CA LYS A 114 -10.67 -5.92 19.75
C LYS A 114 -9.92 -7.03 20.52
N LYS A 115 -10.40 -7.44 21.70
CA LYS A 115 -9.78 -8.49 22.53
C LYS A 115 -9.84 -9.88 21.88
N GLU A 116 -10.82 -10.14 21.02
CA GLU A 116 -10.94 -11.45 20.34
C GLU A 116 -9.83 -11.69 19.30
N LEU A 117 -9.10 -10.62 18.93
CA LEU A 117 -7.91 -10.67 18.08
C LEU A 117 -6.65 -11.14 18.82
N TYR A 118 -6.74 -11.33 20.14
CA TYR A 118 -5.68 -11.96 20.93
C TYR A 118 -5.87 -13.48 20.91
N TYR A 119 -4.94 -14.20 20.28
CA TYR A 119 -5.05 -15.64 20.12
C TYR A 119 -4.07 -16.30 21.08
N ASP A 120 -4.60 -17.08 22.02
CA ASP A 120 -3.80 -17.92 22.89
C ASP A 120 -3.24 -19.14 22.13
N TRP A 121 -2.35 -19.88 22.79
CA TRP A 121 -1.69 -21.03 22.17
C TRP A 121 -2.67 -22.13 21.77
N LYS A 122 -3.78 -22.31 22.51
CA LYS A 122 -4.80 -23.33 22.21
C LYS A 122 -5.51 -23.01 20.92
N LYS A 123 -6.00 -21.78 20.79
CA LYS A 123 -6.61 -21.29 19.55
C LYS A 123 -5.60 -21.37 18.42
N LEU A 124 -4.34 -20.97 18.62
CA LEU A 124 -3.30 -21.04 17.59
C LEU A 124 -2.95 -22.48 17.15
N SER A 125 -3.12 -23.49 18.00
CA SER A 125 -2.94 -24.90 17.63
C SER A 125 -4.08 -25.46 16.78
N GLU A 126 -5.23 -24.79 16.72
CA GLU A 126 -6.36 -25.22 15.90
C GLU A 126 -6.19 -24.78 14.44
N ASN A 127 -6.47 -25.70 13.52
CA ASN A 127 -6.53 -25.39 12.09
C ASN A 127 -7.56 -24.29 11.83
N PRO A 128 -7.20 -23.22 11.09
CA PRO A 128 -8.14 -22.16 10.81
C PRO A 128 -9.30 -22.65 9.96
N SER A 129 -10.51 -22.23 10.30
CA SER A 129 -11.71 -22.49 9.52
C SER A 129 -12.51 -21.20 9.33
N LEU A 130 -13.13 -21.06 8.16
CA LEU A 130 -14.05 -19.96 7.88
C LEU A 130 -15.46 -20.40 8.25
N THR A 131 -16.02 -19.79 9.29
CA THR A 131 -17.43 -19.96 9.64
C THR A 131 -18.22 -18.79 9.07
N LEU A 132 -19.09 -19.05 8.10
CA LEU A 132 -19.98 -18.01 7.60
C LEU A 132 -21.19 -17.83 8.53
N PRO A 133 -21.61 -16.58 8.76
CA PRO A 133 -22.81 -16.29 9.51
C PRO A 133 -24.09 -16.87 8.88
N SER A 134 -25.05 -17.25 9.72
CA SER A 134 -26.29 -17.91 9.31
C SER A 134 -27.44 -16.90 9.32
N ILE A 135 -27.74 -16.32 8.15
CA ILE A 135 -28.88 -15.41 7.97
C ILE A 135 -30.20 -16.21 7.97
N LYS A 136 -30.67 -16.66 9.14
CA LYS A 136 -31.92 -17.44 9.26
C LYS A 136 -33.08 -16.65 9.87
N GLU A 137 -32.84 -15.70 10.77
CA GLU A 137 -33.91 -14.96 11.46
C GLU A 137 -33.84 -13.45 11.17
N LYS A 138 -34.83 -12.93 10.43
CA LYS A 138 -34.92 -11.50 10.10
C LYS A 138 -35.75 -10.77 11.16
N LYS A 139 -35.20 -9.73 11.80
CA LYS A 139 -35.96 -8.88 12.74
C LYS A 139 -36.81 -7.79 12.05
N GLY A 140 -37.56 -8.17 11.02
CA GLY A 140 -38.49 -7.28 10.31
C GLY A 140 -37.91 -6.53 9.09
N LEU A 141 -38.74 -5.71 8.45
CA LEU A 141 -38.46 -5.07 7.15
C LEU A 141 -37.39 -3.97 7.22
N ILE A 142 -37.42 -3.14 8.26
CA ILE A 142 -36.49 -2.00 8.40
C ILE A 142 -35.03 -2.47 8.54
N PRO A 143 -34.68 -3.40 9.45
CA PRO A 143 -33.32 -3.94 9.54
C PRO A 143 -32.88 -4.65 8.26
N TRP A 144 -33.80 -5.38 7.60
CA TRP A 144 -33.55 -6.04 6.32
C TRP A 144 -33.21 -5.06 5.19
N ALA A 145 -33.89 -3.90 5.13
CA ALA A 145 -33.64 -2.88 4.12
C ALA A 145 -32.32 -2.13 4.38
N ARG A 146 -32.07 -1.74 5.64
CA ARG A 146 -30.83 -1.06 6.05
C ARG A 146 -29.59 -1.89 5.76
N ALA A 147 -29.62 -3.19 6.06
CA ALA A 147 -28.51 -4.09 5.82
C ALA A 147 -28.17 -4.33 4.33
N ARG A 148 -28.93 -3.74 3.39
CA ARG A 148 -28.64 -3.77 1.94
C ARG A 148 -28.33 -2.40 1.34
N SER A 149 -28.13 -1.39 2.17
CA SER A 149 -27.91 -0.02 1.71
C SER A 149 -26.97 0.70 2.68
N PHE A 150 -25.72 0.27 2.73
CA PHE A 150 -24.67 0.92 3.50
C PHE A 150 -24.00 2.01 2.66
N TRP A 151 -24.05 3.24 3.16
CA TRP A 151 -23.49 4.43 2.53
C TRP A 151 -22.19 4.75 3.26
N ILE A 152 -21.08 4.41 2.60
CA ILE A 152 -19.75 4.44 3.20
C ILE A 152 -19.07 5.77 2.89
N VAL A 153 -18.67 6.48 3.93
CA VAL A 153 -17.61 7.48 3.83
C VAL A 153 -16.29 6.85 4.28
N ASN A 154 -15.29 6.89 3.40
CA ASN A 154 -13.98 6.30 3.64
C ASN A 154 -13.00 7.34 4.16
N PHE A 155 -12.33 7.08 5.28
CA PHE A 155 -11.13 7.80 5.68
C PHE A 155 -9.96 6.81 5.68
N PHE A 156 -9.35 6.62 4.52
CA PHE A 156 -8.18 5.76 4.40
C PHE A 156 -6.90 6.55 4.41
N THR A 157 -5.85 5.94 4.95
CA THR A 157 -4.49 6.44 4.91
C THR A 157 -3.51 5.32 4.57
N GLY A 158 -2.57 5.60 3.67
CA GLY A 158 -1.53 4.63 3.28
C GLY A 158 -2.08 3.32 2.71
N CYS A 159 -1.63 2.19 3.25
CA CYS A 159 -1.78 0.87 2.64
C CYS A 159 -3.17 0.23 2.69
N CYS A 160 -3.99 0.58 3.68
CA CYS A 160 -5.33 0.00 3.81
C CYS A 160 -6.22 0.42 2.64
N PHE A 161 -6.03 1.65 2.11
CA PHE A 161 -6.67 2.08 0.86
C PHE A 161 -6.30 1.16 -0.31
N ILE A 162 -5.01 0.91 -0.48
CA ILE A 162 -4.45 0.19 -1.63
C ILE A 162 -4.94 -1.25 -1.70
N GLU A 163 -5.17 -1.86 -0.54
CA GLU A 163 -5.71 -3.22 -0.44
C GLU A 163 -7.25 -3.26 -0.50
N ALA A 164 -7.93 -2.14 -0.22
CA ALA A 164 -9.37 -1.99 -0.37
C ALA A 164 -9.80 -1.71 -1.83
N ILE A 165 -8.89 -1.26 -2.70
CA ILE A 165 -9.17 -0.96 -4.12
C ILE A 165 -9.95 -2.07 -4.85
N PRO A 166 -9.62 -3.37 -4.70
CA PRO A 166 -10.36 -4.42 -5.39
C PRO A 166 -11.86 -4.47 -5.07
N TRP A 167 -12.31 -3.93 -3.92
CA TRP A 167 -13.75 -3.79 -3.56
C TRP A 167 -14.46 -2.72 -4.38
N VAL A 168 -13.77 -1.65 -4.73
CA VAL A 168 -14.29 -0.58 -5.61
C VAL A 168 -13.92 -0.79 -7.07
N ALA A 169 -13.22 -1.88 -7.39
CA ALA A 169 -12.84 -2.28 -8.74
C ALA A 169 -13.69 -3.46 -9.24
N SER A 170 -13.45 -3.90 -10.47
CA SER A 170 -14.21 -4.97 -11.11
C SER A 170 -14.00 -6.37 -10.49
N SER A 171 -13.03 -6.56 -9.59
CA SER A 171 -12.70 -7.86 -9.00
C SER A 171 -13.72 -8.34 -7.97
N PHE A 172 -14.11 -7.51 -6.98
CA PHE A 172 -15.05 -7.95 -5.93
C PHE A 172 -16.42 -7.28 -6.01
N ASP A 173 -16.50 -6.10 -6.63
CA ASP A 173 -17.74 -5.35 -6.86
C ASP A 173 -18.64 -5.22 -5.60
N MET A 174 -18.23 -4.33 -4.70
CA MET A 174 -18.93 -4.11 -3.43
C MET A 174 -20.38 -3.63 -3.59
N GLU A 175 -20.72 -2.99 -4.72
CA GLU A 175 -22.05 -2.43 -4.98
C GLU A 175 -23.10 -3.54 -4.99
N ARG A 176 -22.74 -4.77 -5.37
CA ARG A 176 -23.60 -5.96 -5.30
C ARG A 176 -24.09 -6.27 -3.88
N PHE A 177 -23.31 -5.90 -2.86
CA PHE A 177 -23.67 -6.06 -1.45
C PHE A 177 -24.42 -4.84 -0.88
N GLY A 178 -24.77 -3.86 -1.73
CA GLY A 178 -25.46 -2.64 -1.30
C GLY A 178 -24.53 -1.62 -0.62
N LEU A 179 -23.24 -1.68 -0.92
CA LEU A 179 -22.23 -0.76 -0.39
C LEU A 179 -21.98 0.36 -1.41
N LEU A 180 -22.26 1.60 -1.03
CA LEU A 180 -22.09 2.77 -1.88
C LEU A 180 -21.08 3.72 -1.26
N ALA A 181 -19.96 3.97 -1.94
CA ALA A 181 -19.02 4.99 -1.52
C ALA A 181 -19.59 6.39 -1.83
N ILE A 182 -19.61 7.25 -0.82
CA ILE A 182 -20.12 8.61 -0.96
C ILE A 182 -19.09 9.64 -0.48
N ALA A 183 -19.17 10.86 -1.03
CA ALA A 183 -18.23 11.92 -0.71
C ALA A 183 -18.61 12.70 0.56
N SER A 184 -19.91 12.85 0.86
CA SER A 184 -20.39 13.68 1.97
C SER A 184 -20.68 12.83 3.20
N PRO A 185 -20.06 13.11 4.36
CA PRO A 185 -20.35 12.37 5.59
C PRO A 185 -21.79 12.57 6.08
N ARG A 186 -22.48 13.61 5.63
CA ARG A 186 -23.88 13.87 6.01
C ARG A 186 -24.87 12.89 5.39
N HIS A 187 -24.46 12.11 4.40
CA HIS A 187 -25.29 11.09 3.77
C HIS A 187 -24.80 9.66 4.09
N SER A 188 -23.75 9.49 4.92
CA SER A 188 -23.18 8.18 5.24
C SER A 188 -23.68 7.66 6.56
N ASP A 189 -23.99 6.37 6.62
CA ASP A 189 -24.24 5.61 7.84
C ASP A 189 -23.03 4.74 8.23
N VAL A 190 -22.02 4.59 7.37
CA VAL A 190 -20.80 3.84 7.67
C VAL A 190 -19.57 4.72 7.50
N LEU A 191 -18.74 4.79 8.54
CA LEU A 191 -17.40 5.38 8.51
C LEU A 191 -16.37 4.27 8.51
N LEU A 192 -15.73 4.06 7.36
CA LEU A 192 -14.66 3.10 7.22
C LEU A 192 -13.31 3.80 7.38
N ILE A 193 -12.63 3.52 8.48
CA ILE A 193 -11.35 4.14 8.84
C ILE A 193 -10.27 3.11 8.63
N GLY A 194 -9.27 3.41 7.81
CA GLY A 194 -8.14 2.50 7.64
C GLY A 194 -6.80 3.19 7.58
N GLY A 195 -5.79 2.53 8.13
CA GLY A 195 -4.42 2.99 8.09
C GLY A 195 -3.99 3.91 9.23
N TYR A 196 -2.89 4.62 9.03
CA TYR A 196 -2.19 5.36 10.06
C TYR A 196 -2.91 6.64 10.53
N VAL A 197 -3.07 6.78 11.84
CA VAL A 197 -3.74 7.93 12.46
C VAL A 197 -2.71 8.83 13.14
N THR A 198 -2.52 10.03 12.61
CA THR A 198 -1.80 11.13 13.24
C THR A 198 -2.72 12.00 14.09
N SER A 199 -2.13 12.89 14.89
CA SER A 199 -2.87 13.97 15.56
C SER A 199 -3.64 14.87 14.57
N LYS A 200 -3.10 15.13 13.36
CA LYS A 200 -3.79 15.90 12.32
C LYS A 200 -4.97 15.13 11.72
N THR A 201 -4.81 13.84 11.41
CA THR A 201 -5.89 13.03 10.82
C THR A 201 -6.99 12.72 11.82
N LEU A 202 -6.66 12.51 13.10
CA LEU A 202 -7.64 12.25 14.16
C LEU A 202 -8.71 13.36 14.22
N LYS A 203 -8.30 14.63 14.08
CA LYS A 203 -9.23 15.77 14.02
C LYS A 203 -10.22 15.66 12.86
N ARG A 204 -9.74 15.22 11.70
CA ARG A 204 -10.57 15.07 10.49
C ARG A 204 -11.52 13.88 10.66
N ILE A 205 -11.05 12.77 11.23
CA ILE A 205 -11.87 11.60 11.57
C ILE A 205 -13.01 11.98 12.51
N ILE A 206 -12.71 12.67 13.62
CA ILE A 206 -13.74 13.10 14.59
C ILE A 206 -14.74 14.03 13.90
N ARG A 207 -14.27 15.00 13.11
CA ARG A 207 -15.14 15.92 12.37
C ARG A 207 -16.08 15.20 11.39
N ILE A 208 -15.58 14.17 10.71
CA ILE A 208 -16.39 13.33 9.81
C ILE A 208 -17.47 12.61 10.63
N TYR A 209 -17.07 11.92 11.70
CA TYR A 209 -17.97 11.18 12.58
C TYR A 209 -19.08 12.07 13.19
N SER A 210 -18.74 13.29 13.60
CA SER A 210 -19.72 14.25 14.13
C SER A 210 -20.74 14.75 13.12
N GLN A 211 -20.44 14.66 11.81
CA GLN A 211 -21.34 15.12 10.74
C GLN A 211 -22.30 14.03 10.25
N MET A 212 -22.09 12.79 10.67
CA MET A 212 -22.87 11.64 10.21
C MET A 212 -24.23 11.52 10.93
N PRO A 213 -25.31 11.21 10.18
CA PRO A 213 -26.63 10.93 10.75
C PRO A 213 -26.66 9.58 11.50
N ASN A 214 -27.71 9.38 12.31
CA ASN A 214 -27.97 8.09 12.98
C ASN A 214 -28.97 7.22 12.22
N PRO A 215 -28.89 5.88 12.34
CA PRO A 215 -27.80 5.13 12.99
C PRO A 215 -26.49 5.22 12.20
N LYS A 216 -25.34 5.18 12.87
CA LYS A 216 -24.03 5.16 12.24
C LYS A 216 -23.12 4.09 12.82
N PHE A 217 -22.24 3.57 11.96
CA PHE A 217 -21.31 2.50 12.26
C PHE A 217 -19.88 2.92 11.92
N VAL A 218 -18.92 2.54 12.75
CA VAL A 218 -17.50 2.79 12.56
C VAL A 218 -16.78 1.45 12.41
N LEU A 219 -16.23 1.24 11.22
CA LEU A 219 -15.48 0.05 10.87
C LEU A 219 -14.01 0.43 10.77
N VAL A 220 -13.15 -0.34 11.43
CA VAL A 220 -11.72 -0.07 11.47
C VAL A 220 -10.92 -1.14 10.72
N LEU A 221 -10.20 -0.70 9.70
CA LEU A 221 -9.38 -1.51 8.81
C LEU A 221 -7.88 -1.38 9.12
N GLY A 222 -7.29 -2.48 9.55
CA GLY A 222 -5.87 -2.64 9.80
C GLY A 222 -5.43 -2.27 11.22
N ASN A 223 -4.17 -2.58 11.51
CA ASN A 223 -3.65 -2.58 12.89
C ASN A 223 -3.21 -1.19 13.40
N CYS A 224 -2.93 -0.25 12.50
CA CYS A 224 -2.51 1.10 12.87
C CYS A 224 -3.50 1.86 13.78
N PRO A 225 -4.81 1.91 13.49
CA PRO A 225 -5.78 2.56 14.37
C PRO A 225 -6.11 1.74 15.64
N MET A 226 -5.73 0.46 15.69
CA MET A 226 -6.00 -0.44 16.82
C MET A 226 -4.97 -0.33 17.95
N THR A 227 -3.68 -0.31 17.57
CA THR A 227 -2.53 -0.36 18.49
C THR A 227 -1.37 0.55 18.08
N GLY A 228 -1.49 1.29 16.97
CA GLY A 228 -0.38 1.93 16.28
C GLY A 228 0.33 1.03 15.26
N GLY A 229 0.03 -0.27 15.26
CA GLY A 229 0.59 -1.24 14.31
C GLY A 229 2.12 -1.24 14.32
N THR A 230 2.75 -1.17 13.14
CA THR A 230 4.23 -1.11 13.01
C THR A 230 4.85 0.17 13.57
N TYR A 231 4.04 1.18 13.87
CA TYR A 231 4.47 2.51 14.35
C TYR A 231 4.07 2.76 15.80
N TRP A 232 3.82 1.69 16.56
CA TRP A 232 3.36 1.74 17.96
C TRP A 232 4.30 2.54 18.88
N ASP A 233 5.57 2.67 18.51
CA ASP A 233 6.64 3.40 19.21
C ASP A 233 6.93 4.78 18.60
N SER A 234 6.23 5.20 17.55
CA SER A 234 6.38 6.55 16.99
C SER A 234 5.66 7.60 17.83
N TYR A 235 6.27 8.78 17.93
CA TYR A 235 5.77 9.90 18.73
C TYR A 235 4.48 10.50 18.17
N ASN A 236 4.22 10.37 16.86
CA ASN A 236 3.07 11.00 16.19
C ASN A 236 1.87 10.05 16.02
N THR A 237 1.99 8.79 16.44
CA THR A 237 0.94 7.76 16.26
C THR A 237 -0.14 7.86 17.32
N ILE A 238 -1.40 7.91 16.88
CA ILE A 238 -2.56 7.64 17.74
C ILE A 238 -2.76 6.12 17.78
N LYS A 239 -2.59 5.52 18.96
CA LYS A 239 -2.52 4.06 19.11
C LYS A 239 -3.88 3.41 19.28
N GLU A 240 -4.84 4.08 19.93
CA GLU A 240 -6.13 3.49 20.30
C GLU A 240 -7.26 4.43 19.89
N LEU A 241 -7.74 4.26 18.65
CA LEU A 241 -8.80 5.10 18.09
C LEU A 241 -10.10 4.99 18.90
N ASP A 242 -10.36 3.81 19.48
CA ASP A 242 -11.52 3.52 20.32
C ASP A 242 -11.57 4.32 21.63
N LYS A 243 -10.49 4.99 22.02
CA LYS A 243 -10.54 5.94 23.14
C LYS A 243 -11.16 7.29 22.77
N TYR A 244 -11.28 7.59 21.48
CA TYR A 244 -11.77 8.88 20.95
C TYR A 244 -13.18 8.81 20.39
N ILE A 245 -13.52 7.73 19.69
CA ILE A 245 -14.84 7.48 19.08
C ILE A 245 -15.21 5.99 19.23
N PRO A 246 -16.51 5.62 19.21
CA PRO A 246 -16.89 4.21 19.20
C PRO A 246 -16.41 3.51 17.92
N VAL A 247 -16.04 2.24 18.05
CA VAL A 247 -15.68 1.36 16.93
C VAL A 247 -16.50 0.09 17.02
N ASP A 248 -17.29 -0.20 15.98
CA ASP A 248 -18.24 -1.31 15.95
C ASP A 248 -17.59 -2.62 15.49
N LEU A 249 -16.64 -2.56 14.56
CA LEU A 249 -16.01 -3.73 13.94
C LEU A 249 -14.52 -3.49 13.67
N TRP A 250 -13.70 -4.50 13.95
CA TRP A 250 -12.26 -4.48 13.77
C TRP A 250 -11.83 -5.52 12.74
N ILE A 251 -11.07 -5.09 11.73
CA ILE A 251 -10.53 -5.94 10.66
C ILE A 251 -9.01 -5.92 10.77
N ALA A 252 -8.43 -6.96 11.36
CA ALA A 252 -6.99 -7.01 11.62
C ALA A 252 -6.19 -7.30 10.34
N GLY A 253 -4.98 -6.73 10.27
CA GLY A 253 -4.10 -6.89 9.12
C GLY A 253 -3.15 -5.71 8.90
N CYS A 254 -2.11 -5.93 8.08
CA CYS A 254 -1.15 -4.88 7.74
C CYS A 254 -0.63 -5.02 6.29
N PRO A 255 -1.40 -4.60 5.27
CA PRO A 255 -2.85 -4.31 5.33
C PRO A 255 -3.68 -5.60 5.41
N PRO A 256 -4.94 -5.54 5.89
CA PRO A 256 -5.87 -6.68 5.81
C PRO A 256 -6.19 -7.00 4.35
N ARG A 257 -6.15 -8.28 3.99
CA ARG A 257 -6.43 -8.73 2.62
C ARG A 257 -7.87 -8.43 2.23
N VAL A 258 -8.10 -8.30 0.92
CA VAL A 258 -9.41 -7.99 0.35
C VAL A 258 -10.53 -8.92 0.84
N GLU A 259 -10.28 -10.21 1.04
CA GLU A 259 -11.32 -11.16 1.47
C GLU A 259 -11.75 -10.91 2.92
N ASN A 260 -10.83 -10.43 3.74
CA ASN A 260 -11.09 -10.09 5.14
C ASN A 260 -12.09 -8.92 5.24
N ILE A 261 -11.99 -7.96 4.32
CA ILE A 261 -12.94 -6.84 4.20
C ILE A 261 -14.33 -7.36 3.82
N GLY A 262 -14.42 -8.33 2.91
CA GLY A 262 -15.70 -8.93 2.52
C GLY A 262 -16.38 -9.70 3.62
N TYR A 263 -15.60 -10.47 4.37
CA TYR A 263 -16.12 -11.17 5.53
C TYR A 263 -16.65 -10.20 6.58
N ALA A 264 -15.95 -9.09 6.80
CA ALA A 264 -16.39 -8.02 7.70
C ALA A 264 -17.71 -7.38 7.26
N ILE A 265 -17.89 -7.15 5.96
CA ILE A 265 -19.16 -6.67 5.39
C ILE A 265 -20.28 -7.66 5.66
N VAL A 266 -20.06 -8.95 5.40
CA VAL A 266 -21.09 -9.99 5.61
C VAL A 266 -21.50 -10.07 7.08
N LEU A 267 -20.56 -9.96 8.02
CA LEU A 267 -20.84 -9.87 9.45
C LEU A 267 -21.63 -8.60 9.81
N ALA A 268 -21.29 -7.45 9.22
CA ALA A 268 -22.02 -6.19 9.44
C ALA A 268 -23.48 -6.28 8.93
N ILE A 269 -23.68 -6.88 7.75
CA ILE A 269 -25.02 -7.16 7.19
C ILE A 269 -25.82 -8.02 8.15
N GLU A 270 -25.25 -9.13 8.63
CA GLU A 270 -25.92 -10.02 9.58
C GLU A 270 -26.29 -9.30 10.88
N ALA A 271 -25.33 -8.56 11.48
CA ALA A 271 -25.55 -7.85 12.74
C ALA A 271 -26.71 -6.85 12.62
N VAL A 272 -26.74 -6.05 11.54
CA VAL A 272 -27.81 -5.10 11.29
C VAL A 272 -29.14 -5.80 11.05
N GLN A 273 -29.18 -6.92 10.32
CA GLN A 273 -30.41 -7.71 10.13
C GLN A 273 -30.96 -8.27 11.46
N HIS A 274 -30.10 -8.56 12.43
CA HIS A 274 -30.48 -8.96 13.78
C HIS A 274 -30.75 -7.77 14.73
N GLY A 275 -30.85 -6.54 14.20
CA GLY A 275 -31.27 -5.34 14.92
C GLY A 275 -30.14 -4.55 15.59
N TYR A 276 -28.88 -4.80 15.23
CA TYR A 276 -27.77 -3.97 15.68
C TYR A 276 -27.88 -2.54 15.11
N THR A 277 -27.70 -1.53 15.96
CA THR A 277 -27.87 -0.11 15.60
C THR A 277 -26.63 0.75 15.88
N GLY A 278 -25.49 0.11 16.14
CA GLY A 278 -24.22 0.75 16.47
C GLY A 278 -24.00 0.88 17.98
N LYS A 279 -22.75 1.12 18.38
CA LYS A 279 -22.37 1.44 19.76
C LYS A 279 -22.88 2.82 20.17
N LYS A 280 -23.03 3.02 21.49
CA LYS A 280 -23.40 4.32 22.07
C LYS A 280 -22.38 5.38 21.67
N GLU A 281 -22.87 6.51 21.18
CA GLU A 281 -22.02 7.62 20.77
C GLU A 281 -21.25 8.24 21.93
N TYR A 282 -19.98 8.54 21.68
CA TYR A 282 -19.16 9.43 22.49
C TYR A 282 -18.07 10.05 21.62
N ILE A 283 -17.61 11.24 22.03
CA ILE A 283 -16.42 11.87 21.48
C ILE A 283 -15.58 12.30 22.67
N ASN A 284 -14.35 11.78 22.75
CA ASN A 284 -13.42 12.16 23.79
C ASN A 284 -12.38 13.14 23.24
N THR A 285 -12.47 14.41 23.61
CA THR A 285 -11.52 15.46 23.15
C THR A 285 -10.37 15.72 24.12
N GLU A 286 -10.41 15.14 25.31
CA GLU A 286 -9.46 15.41 26.40
C GLU A 286 -8.50 14.23 26.66
N HIS A 287 -8.63 13.14 25.91
CA HIS A 287 -7.81 11.95 26.13
C HIS A 287 -6.37 12.09 25.62
N GLY A 288 -5.42 11.88 26.54
CA GLY A 288 -3.99 11.75 26.26
C GLY A 288 -3.23 13.08 26.17
N LYS A 289 -2.02 13.06 25.59
CA LYS A 289 -1.16 14.25 25.43
C LYS A 289 -1.72 15.29 24.45
N TYR A 290 -2.83 15.01 23.77
CA TYR A 290 -3.37 15.82 22.69
C TYR A 290 -4.73 16.40 23.10
N SER A 291 -4.74 17.53 23.82
CA SER A 291 -5.99 18.29 24.01
C SER A 291 -6.50 18.75 22.64
N LEU A 292 -7.62 18.20 22.21
CA LEU A 292 -8.23 18.51 20.91
C LEU A 292 -8.99 19.86 20.94
N LEU A 293 -9.18 20.44 22.13
CA LEU A 293 -9.93 21.69 22.35
C LEU A 293 -9.29 22.92 21.68
N HIS A 294 -7.96 22.98 21.58
CA HIS A 294 -7.25 24.08 20.89
C HIS A 294 -7.10 23.86 19.38
N LEU A 295 -7.64 22.77 18.86
CA LEU A 295 -7.29 22.24 17.55
C LEU A 295 -8.45 22.24 16.54
N ILE A 296 -9.62 22.75 16.92
CA ILE A 296 -10.69 23.11 16.00
C ILE A 296 -10.30 24.46 15.39
N PRO A 297 -9.86 24.52 14.11
CA PRO A 297 -9.46 25.79 13.52
C PRO A 297 -10.67 26.73 13.54
N LYS A 298 -10.50 27.92 14.12
CA LYS A 298 -11.34 29.08 13.80
C LYS A 298 -11.15 29.29 12.30
N ILE A 299 -12.17 28.97 11.50
CA ILE A 299 -12.13 29.20 10.06
C ILE A 299 -12.01 30.70 9.87
N SER A 300 -10.82 31.16 9.48
CA SER A 300 -10.67 32.45 8.82
C SER A 300 -11.48 32.34 7.53
N ARG A 301 -12.60 33.06 7.45
CA ARG A 301 -13.38 33.17 6.22
C ARG A 301 -12.69 34.15 5.29
N ASP A 302 -11.49 33.80 4.84
CA ASP A 302 -10.97 34.38 3.62
C ASP A 302 -11.65 33.62 2.48
N TYR A 303 -12.63 34.27 1.85
CA TYR A 303 -13.52 33.66 0.85
C TYR A 303 -12.77 33.13 -0.39
N ASN A 304 -11.48 33.42 -0.50
CA ASN A 304 -10.62 33.04 -1.61
C ASN A 304 -9.73 31.80 -1.33
N ILE A 305 -9.75 31.20 -0.13
CA ILE A 305 -8.90 30.03 0.17
C ILE A 305 -9.75 28.77 0.37
N ILE A 306 -9.45 27.71 -0.38
CA ILE A 306 -10.08 26.39 -0.23
C ILE A 306 -9.05 25.31 0.16
N GLU A 307 -9.50 24.30 0.90
CA GLU A 307 -8.69 23.12 1.25
C GLU A 307 -8.93 21.99 0.24
N PHE A 308 -7.89 21.58 -0.49
CA PHE A 308 -7.89 20.33 -1.25
C PHE A 308 -7.38 19.19 -0.36
N GLY A 309 -8.29 18.36 0.15
CA GLY A 309 -7.98 17.25 1.05
C GLY A 309 -7.95 17.61 2.54
N PRO A 310 -7.49 16.71 3.44
CA PRO A 310 -7.12 15.32 3.16
C PRO A 310 -8.33 14.41 2.97
N GLN A 311 -9.55 14.88 3.26
CA GLN A 311 -10.77 14.14 2.98
C GLN A 311 -11.40 14.65 1.67
N HIS A 312 -10.83 14.25 0.54
CA HIS A 312 -11.36 14.50 -0.79
C HIS A 312 -11.00 13.32 -1.70
N PRO A 313 -11.93 12.80 -2.54
CA PRO A 313 -11.66 11.62 -3.38
C PRO A 313 -10.40 11.76 -4.25
N ALA A 314 -10.12 12.97 -4.72
CA ALA A 314 -8.94 13.24 -5.54
C ALA A 314 -7.67 13.63 -4.77
N SER A 315 -7.73 13.96 -3.48
CA SER A 315 -6.52 14.37 -2.75
C SER A 315 -5.74 13.17 -2.20
N GLY A 316 -6.41 12.04 -1.97
CA GLY A 316 -5.87 11.02 -1.08
C GLY A 316 -5.49 11.65 0.27
N ASN A 317 -4.34 11.26 0.82
CA ASN A 317 -3.95 11.61 2.19
C ASN A 317 -3.21 12.95 2.33
N PHE A 318 -3.18 13.74 1.27
CA PHE A 318 -2.45 14.99 1.19
C PHE A 318 -3.43 16.18 1.34
N ASN A 319 -2.95 17.27 1.91
CA ASN A 319 -3.72 18.52 1.99
C ASN A 319 -2.93 19.65 1.34
N MET A 320 -3.65 20.48 0.60
CA MET A 320 -3.11 21.68 -0.02
C MET A 320 -4.09 22.82 0.13
N LEU A 321 -3.58 23.99 0.52
CA LEU A 321 -4.36 25.22 0.56
C LEU A 321 -4.27 25.89 -0.81
N LEU A 322 -5.40 26.19 -1.42
CA LEU A 322 -5.46 26.82 -2.73
C LEU A 322 -6.09 28.20 -2.56
N LYS A 323 -5.31 29.24 -2.88
CA LYS A 323 -5.83 30.61 -3.01
C LYS A 323 -6.31 30.79 -4.44
N LEU A 324 -7.55 31.25 -4.59
CA LEU A 324 -8.26 31.34 -5.85
C LEU A 324 -8.56 32.79 -6.23
N GLU A 325 -8.60 33.03 -7.53
CA GLU A 325 -9.20 34.21 -8.14
C GLU A 325 -10.18 33.72 -9.22
N GLY A 326 -11.47 33.78 -8.90
CA GLY A 326 -12.49 33.07 -9.68
C GLY A 326 -12.25 31.56 -9.68
N GLU A 327 -12.07 30.98 -10.85
CA GLU A 327 -11.81 29.54 -11.03
C GLU A 327 -10.32 29.17 -11.10
N TYR A 328 -9.42 30.17 -11.06
CA TYR A 328 -7.99 29.98 -11.26
C TYR A 328 -7.23 29.99 -9.93
N VAL A 329 -6.26 29.09 -9.81
CA VAL A 329 -5.36 29.04 -8.66
C VAL A 329 -4.28 30.12 -8.80
N VAL A 330 -4.20 31.01 -7.81
CA VAL A 330 -3.17 32.06 -7.72
C VAL A 330 -1.96 31.56 -6.95
N GLU A 331 -2.20 30.80 -5.87
CA GLU A 331 -1.19 30.26 -4.98
C GLU A 331 -1.64 28.89 -4.44
N ALA A 332 -0.71 27.95 -4.35
CA ALA A 332 -0.94 26.63 -3.79
C ALA A 332 0.12 26.35 -2.72
N THR A 333 -0.33 26.03 -1.51
CA THR A 333 0.55 25.83 -0.35
C THR A 333 0.35 24.43 0.23
N PRO A 334 1.35 23.55 0.12
CA PRO A 334 1.33 22.22 0.74
C PRO A 334 1.14 22.29 2.26
N ASN A 335 0.20 21.52 2.80
CA ASN A 335 0.02 21.33 4.24
C ASN A 335 0.35 19.88 4.59
N ILE A 336 1.62 19.66 4.90
CA ILE A 336 2.24 18.34 5.09
C ILE A 336 1.98 17.74 6.48
N GLY A 337 2.40 16.50 6.68
CA GLY A 337 2.46 15.83 7.98
C GLY A 337 1.18 15.08 8.38
N TYR A 338 0.24 14.89 7.45
CA TYR A 338 -0.93 14.04 7.68
C TYR A 338 -0.56 12.56 7.73
N LEU A 339 0.55 12.17 7.09
CA LEU A 339 1.07 10.82 7.08
C LEU A 339 2.49 10.70 7.65
N HIS A 340 2.96 11.70 8.38
CA HIS A 340 4.27 11.66 9.03
C HIS A 340 4.32 10.60 10.13
N ARG A 341 5.12 9.56 9.90
CA ARG A 341 5.29 8.41 10.81
C ARG A 341 6.61 8.40 11.56
N GLY A 342 7.55 9.26 11.15
CA GLY A 342 8.91 9.27 11.70
C GLY A 342 9.73 8.06 11.24
N PHE A 343 9.64 7.70 9.95
CA PHE A 343 10.26 6.48 9.42
C PHE A 343 11.77 6.45 9.66
N GLU A 344 12.45 7.56 9.37
CA GLU A 344 13.89 7.70 9.56
C GLU A 344 14.30 7.45 11.02
N LYS A 345 13.52 7.96 11.98
CA LYS A 345 13.78 7.76 13.41
C LYS A 345 13.47 6.35 13.87
N LEU A 346 12.37 5.77 13.40
CA LEU A 346 11.98 4.39 13.72
C LEU A 346 13.03 3.38 13.25
N MET A 347 13.71 3.66 12.13
CA MET A 347 14.78 2.80 11.63
C MET A 347 16.02 2.78 12.54
N GLU A 348 16.31 3.86 13.26
CA GLU A 348 17.42 3.94 14.23
C GLU A 348 17.18 3.06 15.47
N TYR A 349 15.92 2.66 15.74
CA TYR A 349 15.56 1.82 16.89
C TYR A 349 15.40 0.33 16.57
N ARG A 350 15.54 -0.05 15.30
CA ARG A 350 15.27 -1.38 14.79
C ARG A 350 16.55 -1.97 14.18
N THR A 351 16.68 -3.28 14.22
CA THR A 351 17.84 -3.93 13.61
C THR A 351 17.85 -3.77 12.09
N TRP A 352 19.02 -3.97 11.48
CA TRP A 352 19.18 -3.95 10.02
C TRP A 352 18.14 -4.81 9.30
N TYR A 353 17.86 -6.00 9.84
CA TYR A 353 16.93 -6.96 9.27
C TYR A 353 15.47 -6.58 9.55
N GLN A 354 15.19 -6.08 10.76
CA GLN A 354 13.86 -5.59 11.09
C GLN A 354 13.47 -4.49 10.08
N ASN A 355 14.30 -3.48 9.86
CA ASN A 355 14.00 -2.33 9.00
C ASN A 355 13.49 -2.64 7.59
N ILE A 356 13.77 -3.81 7.04
CA ILE A 356 13.21 -4.29 5.77
C ILE A 356 11.66 -4.26 5.78
N MET A 357 11.05 -4.54 6.94
CA MET A 357 9.60 -4.45 7.08
C MET A 357 9.09 -3.00 7.00
N LEU A 358 9.91 -2.00 7.29
CA LEU A 358 9.51 -0.61 7.44
C LEU A 358 9.68 0.15 6.13
N VAL A 359 10.73 -0.15 5.37
CA VAL A 359 11.10 0.59 4.15
C VAL A 359 10.02 0.54 3.08
N GLN A 360 9.37 -0.61 2.86
CA GLN A 360 8.27 -0.72 1.91
C GLN A 360 7.05 0.15 2.25
N ARG A 361 6.92 0.53 3.53
CA ARG A 361 5.78 1.29 4.03
C ARG A 361 5.90 2.79 3.78
N VAL A 362 7.11 3.26 3.40
CA VAL A 362 7.38 4.64 3.01
C VAL A 362 6.62 4.97 1.73
N CYS A 363 6.75 4.15 0.69
CA CYS A 363 5.85 4.18 -0.44
C CYS A 363 5.24 2.81 -0.74
N VAL A 364 4.03 2.60 -0.22
CA VAL A 364 3.26 1.36 -0.43
C VAL A 364 2.97 1.07 -1.91
N LEU A 365 3.01 2.09 -2.75
CA LEU A 365 2.75 1.99 -4.18
C LEU A 365 3.92 1.39 -4.94
N ASP A 366 5.12 1.33 -4.36
CA ASP A 366 6.28 0.74 -4.99
C ASP A 366 7.26 0.20 -3.93
N GLY A 367 6.79 -0.78 -3.15
CA GLY A 367 7.56 -1.30 -2.01
C GLY A 367 8.90 -1.93 -2.41
N ALA A 368 8.97 -2.62 -3.55
CA ALA A 368 10.16 -3.32 -4.02
C ALA A 368 11.37 -2.39 -4.21
N SER A 369 11.17 -1.23 -4.86
CA SER A 369 12.24 -0.26 -5.09
C SER A 369 12.81 0.29 -3.78
N TYR A 370 11.96 0.51 -2.77
CA TYR A 370 12.40 0.94 -1.44
C TYR A 370 13.19 -0.13 -0.70
N GLU A 371 12.84 -1.41 -0.87
CA GLU A 371 13.71 -2.47 -0.35
C GLU A 371 15.07 -2.45 -1.04
N LEU A 372 15.10 -2.41 -2.38
CA LEU A 372 16.34 -2.45 -3.15
C LEU A 372 17.29 -1.32 -2.77
N ALA A 373 16.76 -0.09 -2.67
CA ALA A 373 17.54 1.07 -2.25
C ALA A 373 18.14 0.87 -0.86
N TYR A 374 17.34 0.40 0.11
CA TYR A 374 17.79 0.15 1.48
C TYR A 374 18.80 -1.00 1.57
N VAL A 375 18.49 -2.18 1.02
CA VAL A 375 19.37 -3.35 1.12
C VAL A 375 20.67 -3.11 0.37
N GLY A 376 20.65 -2.45 -0.78
CA GLY A 376 21.88 -2.13 -1.52
C GLY A 376 22.78 -1.14 -0.77
N ALA A 377 22.22 -0.21 0.00
CA ALA A 377 23.00 0.63 0.90
C ALA A 377 23.63 -0.18 2.04
N VAL A 378 22.87 -1.09 2.67
CA VAL A 378 23.38 -1.99 3.72
C VAL A 378 24.46 -2.94 3.19
N GLU A 379 24.25 -3.52 1.99
CA GLU A 379 25.16 -4.44 1.31
C GLU A 379 26.50 -3.78 1.01
N LYS A 380 26.51 -2.51 0.58
CA LYS A 380 27.74 -1.74 0.38
C LYS A 380 28.55 -1.56 1.66
N ILE A 381 27.89 -1.27 2.80
CA ILE A 381 28.57 -1.08 4.09
C ILE A 381 29.10 -2.42 4.63
N ALA A 382 28.31 -3.49 4.49
CA ALA A 382 28.68 -4.84 4.93
C ALA A 382 29.69 -5.53 3.98
N GLY A 383 29.85 -5.02 2.76
CA GLY A 383 30.60 -5.66 1.67
C GLY A 383 30.05 -7.06 1.39
N LEU A 384 28.74 -7.14 1.13
CA LEU A 384 28.04 -8.36 0.74
C LEU A 384 27.97 -8.45 -0.78
N GLU A 385 28.39 -9.57 -1.35
CA GLU A 385 28.28 -9.85 -2.78
C GLU A 385 27.00 -10.63 -3.08
N VAL A 386 26.05 -9.98 -3.75
CA VAL A 386 24.75 -10.58 -4.06
C VAL A 386 24.87 -11.60 -5.21
N PRO A 387 24.38 -12.84 -5.04
CA PRO A 387 24.41 -13.85 -6.11
C PRO A 387 23.66 -13.43 -7.37
N LYS A 388 24.15 -13.85 -8.56
CA LYS A 388 23.54 -13.48 -9.85
C LYS A 388 22.05 -13.83 -9.95
N ARG A 389 21.64 -15.01 -9.47
CA ARG A 389 20.21 -15.41 -9.42
C ARG A 389 19.37 -14.44 -8.60
N ALA A 390 19.86 -14.03 -7.42
CA ALA A 390 19.16 -13.08 -6.56
C ALA A 390 18.97 -11.72 -7.25
N LYS A 391 20.00 -11.23 -7.99
CA LYS A 391 19.91 -9.98 -8.76
C LYS A 391 18.79 -10.03 -9.81
N TYR A 392 18.59 -11.17 -10.47
CA TYR A 392 17.51 -11.35 -11.45
C TYR A 392 16.13 -11.39 -10.77
N LEU A 393 16.00 -12.11 -9.65
CA LEU A 393 14.76 -12.16 -8.88
C LEU A 393 14.33 -10.78 -8.37
N ARG A 394 15.31 -9.97 -7.93
CA ARG A 394 15.13 -8.57 -7.55
C ARG A 394 14.56 -7.71 -8.69
N ILE A 395 15.06 -7.89 -9.91
CA ILE A 395 14.53 -7.18 -11.09
C ILE A 395 13.09 -7.58 -11.38
N ILE A 396 12.77 -8.89 -11.34
CA ILE A 396 11.40 -9.38 -11.58
C ILE A 396 10.43 -8.72 -10.57
N GLN A 397 10.77 -8.74 -9.28
CA GLN A 397 9.95 -8.11 -8.24
C GLN A 397 9.81 -6.59 -8.48
N ALA A 398 10.92 -5.88 -8.76
CA ALA A 398 10.91 -4.44 -8.97
C ALA A 398 10.07 -4.02 -10.17
N GLU A 399 10.17 -4.73 -11.29
CA GLU A 399 9.42 -4.40 -12.50
C GLU A 399 7.94 -4.81 -12.38
N LEU A 400 7.61 -5.90 -11.68
CA LEU A 400 6.22 -6.19 -11.30
C LEU A 400 5.64 -5.09 -10.37
N SER A 401 6.44 -4.62 -9.40
CA SER A 401 6.08 -3.49 -8.53
C SER A 401 5.85 -2.21 -9.35
N ARG A 402 6.68 -1.95 -10.36
CA ARG A 402 6.54 -0.80 -11.26
C ARG A 402 5.25 -0.88 -12.08
N ILE A 403 4.95 -2.03 -12.67
CA ILE A 403 3.72 -2.25 -13.45
C ILE A 403 2.48 -2.00 -12.57
N GLN A 404 2.38 -2.59 -11.38
CA GLN A 404 1.20 -2.38 -10.53
C GLN A 404 1.06 -0.92 -10.07
N SER A 405 2.18 -0.22 -9.89
CA SER A 405 2.21 1.20 -9.52
C SER A 405 1.67 2.09 -10.63
N HIS A 406 2.12 1.87 -11.87
CA HIS A 406 1.64 2.61 -13.03
C HIS A 406 0.18 2.28 -13.35
N LEU A 407 -0.26 1.03 -13.22
CA LEU A 407 -1.68 0.67 -13.40
C LEU A 407 -2.58 1.35 -12.38
N LEU A 408 -2.12 1.50 -11.14
CA LEU A 408 -2.83 2.29 -10.14
C LEU A 408 -2.93 3.76 -10.56
N ASN A 409 -1.81 4.35 -10.96
CA ASN A 409 -1.73 5.75 -11.40
C ASN A 409 -2.67 6.04 -12.60
N LEU A 410 -2.70 5.14 -13.59
CA LEU A 410 -3.62 5.24 -14.74
C LEU A 410 -5.08 5.28 -14.29
N GLY A 411 -5.47 4.43 -13.34
CA GLY A 411 -6.83 4.44 -12.80
C GLY A 411 -7.14 5.70 -11.99
N LEU A 412 -6.20 6.19 -11.17
CA LEU A 412 -6.39 7.43 -10.41
C LEU A 412 -6.57 8.64 -11.33
N LEU A 413 -5.80 8.72 -12.41
CA LEU A 413 -5.93 9.80 -13.38
C LEU A 413 -7.21 9.67 -14.23
N ALA A 414 -7.59 8.44 -14.59
CA ALA A 414 -8.87 8.18 -15.23
C ALA A 414 -10.03 8.67 -14.35
N ALA A 415 -10.03 8.35 -13.05
CA ALA A 415 -11.01 8.86 -12.10
C ALA A 415 -11.00 10.39 -11.99
N ALA A 416 -9.82 11.01 -11.90
CA ALA A 416 -9.66 12.46 -11.82
C ALA A 416 -10.20 13.19 -13.07
N THR A 417 -10.24 12.52 -14.22
CA THR A 417 -10.79 13.03 -15.48
C THR A 417 -12.23 12.58 -15.75
N GLY A 418 -12.84 11.79 -14.85
CA GLY A 418 -14.24 11.35 -14.93
C GLY A 418 -14.49 9.97 -15.56
N PHE A 419 -13.45 9.21 -15.87
CA PHE A 419 -13.53 7.89 -16.54
C PHE A 419 -13.58 6.71 -15.57
N ASP A 420 -14.68 6.58 -14.81
CA ASP A 420 -14.81 5.54 -13.77
C ASP A 420 -14.65 4.10 -14.29
N THR A 421 -15.20 3.79 -15.47
CA THR A 421 -15.07 2.45 -16.08
C THR A 421 -13.61 2.08 -16.36
N VAL A 422 -12.80 3.03 -16.83
CA VAL A 422 -11.37 2.79 -17.11
C VAL A 422 -10.61 2.58 -15.80
N THR A 423 -10.95 3.32 -14.75
CA THR A 423 -10.43 3.11 -13.40
C THR A 423 -10.63 1.68 -12.94
N ARG A 424 -11.85 1.15 -13.04
CA ARG A 424 -12.17 -0.23 -12.61
C ARG A 424 -11.40 -1.28 -13.41
N ILE A 425 -11.31 -1.13 -14.74
CA ILE A 425 -10.63 -2.11 -15.61
C ILE A 425 -9.11 -2.09 -15.41
N THR A 426 -8.50 -0.91 -15.23
CA THR A 426 -7.06 -0.79 -14.97
C THR A 426 -6.68 -1.41 -13.62
N TRP A 427 -7.48 -1.18 -12.58
CA TRP A 427 -7.28 -1.79 -11.27
C TRP A 427 -7.56 -3.30 -11.26
N GLY A 428 -8.47 -3.80 -12.09
CA GLY A 428 -8.63 -5.24 -12.32
C GLY A 428 -7.40 -5.89 -12.95
N GLY A 429 -6.70 -5.20 -13.86
CA GLY A 429 -5.41 -5.64 -14.39
C GLY A 429 -4.31 -5.64 -13.31
N ARG A 430 -4.29 -4.60 -12.47
CA ARG A 430 -3.36 -4.47 -11.34
C ARG A 430 -3.46 -5.65 -10.37
N ASP A 431 -4.67 -6.12 -10.09
CA ASP A 431 -4.92 -7.25 -9.17
C ASP A 431 -4.20 -8.53 -9.58
N LYS A 432 -4.08 -8.79 -10.89
CA LYS A 432 -3.32 -9.93 -11.44
C LYS A 432 -1.81 -9.79 -11.20
N VAL A 433 -1.28 -8.58 -11.23
CA VAL A 433 0.14 -8.32 -10.92
C VAL A 433 0.40 -8.51 -9.43
N LEU A 434 -0.52 -8.06 -8.57
CA LEU A 434 -0.45 -8.32 -7.13
C LEU A 434 -0.51 -9.81 -6.81
N TYR A 435 -1.29 -10.60 -7.57
CA TYR A 435 -1.27 -12.06 -7.46
C TYR A 435 0.11 -12.64 -7.74
N LEU A 436 0.80 -12.21 -8.81
CA LEU A 436 2.17 -12.66 -9.09
C LEU A 436 3.15 -12.28 -7.98
N LEU A 437 3.07 -11.04 -7.48
CA LEU A 437 3.90 -10.57 -6.38
C LEU A 437 3.66 -11.39 -5.10
N GLU A 438 2.40 -11.70 -4.78
CA GLU A 438 2.07 -12.57 -3.65
C GLU A 438 2.59 -13.99 -3.87
N TYR A 439 2.44 -14.54 -5.09
CA TYR A 439 2.87 -15.89 -5.41
C TYR A 439 4.40 -16.07 -5.35
N MET A 440 5.13 -15.02 -5.76
CA MET A 440 6.59 -14.97 -5.65
C MET A 440 7.06 -14.77 -4.21
N THR A 441 6.47 -13.81 -3.49
CA THR A 441 7.07 -13.26 -2.25
C THR A 441 6.33 -13.61 -0.97
N ARG A 442 5.17 -14.28 -1.07
CA ARG A 442 4.22 -14.55 0.03
C ARG A 442 3.51 -13.31 0.58
N GLY A 443 3.77 -12.12 0.04
CA GLY A 443 3.17 -10.85 0.45
C GLY A 443 2.59 -10.10 -0.74
N ARG A 444 1.31 -9.71 -0.63
CA ARG A 444 0.60 -9.04 -1.72
C ARG A 444 1.03 -7.58 -1.92
N ILE A 445 1.04 -6.82 -0.83
CA ILE A 445 1.46 -5.41 -0.81
C ILE A 445 2.85 -5.28 -0.21
N TYR A 446 3.01 -5.74 1.04
CA TYR A 446 4.31 -5.75 1.70
C TYR A 446 4.99 -7.09 1.48
N GLN A 447 5.86 -7.13 0.49
CA GLN A 447 6.51 -8.34 0.01
C GLN A 447 7.55 -8.86 1.01
N ILE A 448 8.29 -7.93 1.63
CA ILE A 448 9.38 -8.15 2.60
C ILE A 448 10.30 -9.24 2.05
N TYR A 449 10.83 -9.04 0.84
CA TYR A 449 11.41 -10.10 0.02
C TYR A 449 12.93 -9.94 -0.12
N ASN A 450 13.38 -8.72 -0.40
CA ASN A 450 14.81 -8.42 -0.50
C ASN A 450 15.42 -8.32 0.89
N ILE A 451 16.52 -9.04 1.07
CA ILE A 451 17.31 -9.04 2.30
C ILE A 451 18.76 -8.70 1.94
N PRO A 452 19.54 -8.08 2.84
CA PRO A 452 20.96 -7.90 2.59
C PRO A 452 21.63 -9.25 2.26
N GLY A 453 22.28 -9.31 1.10
CA GLY A 453 22.91 -10.51 0.56
C GLY A 453 22.06 -11.31 -0.44
N GLY A 454 20.79 -10.95 -0.69
CA GLY A 454 19.95 -11.63 -1.69
C GLY A 454 18.45 -11.49 -1.49
N VAL A 455 17.73 -12.61 -1.57
CA VAL A 455 16.27 -12.67 -1.41
C VAL A 455 15.86 -13.78 -0.43
N ARG A 456 14.68 -13.65 0.21
CA ARG A 456 14.22 -14.61 1.23
C ARG A 456 13.78 -15.96 0.68
N TYR A 457 13.12 -15.96 -0.48
CA TYR A 457 12.51 -17.16 -1.06
C TYR A 457 12.82 -17.23 -2.55
N ASP A 458 12.91 -18.44 -3.10
CA ASP A 458 12.91 -18.60 -4.56
C ASP A 458 11.49 -18.54 -5.12
N ILE A 459 11.39 -18.34 -6.44
CA ILE A 459 10.13 -18.41 -7.18
C ILE A 459 9.60 -19.86 -7.26
N PRO A 460 8.28 -20.07 -7.27
CA PRO A 460 7.68 -21.38 -7.56
C PRO A 460 8.08 -21.93 -8.94
N LEU A 461 8.03 -23.25 -9.10
CA LEU A 461 8.46 -23.92 -10.34
C LEU A 461 7.65 -23.50 -11.58
N ASP A 462 6.34 -23.32 -11.41
CA ASP A 462 5.38 -22.90 -12.44
C ASP A 462 5.19 -21.37 -12.51
N PHE A 463 5.99 -20.60 -11.77
CA PHE A 463 5.90 -19.14 -11.75
C PHE A 463 6.07 -18.53 -13.13
N LYS A 464 7.04 -19.05 -13.91
CA LYS A 464 7.36 -18.55 -15.24
C LYS A 464 6.15 -18.61 -16.17
N ASP A 465 5.43 -19.74 -16.16
CA ASP A 465 4.26 -19.94 -17.01
C ASP A 465 3.10 -19.00 -16.62
N LYS A 466 2.82 -18.90 -15.32
CA LYS A 466 1.79 -17.96 -14.80
C LYS A 466 2.15 -16.51 -15.10
N ALA A 467 3.43 -16.14 -14.98
CA ALA A 467 3.91 -14.80 -15.28
C ALA A 467 3.64 -14.47 -16.75
N PHE A 468 4.05 -15.33 -17.70
CA PHE A 468 3.79 -15.09 -19.12
C PHE A 468 2.30 -14.98 -19.46
N GLU A 469 1.45 -15.81 -18.87
CA GLU A 469 0.00 -15.74 -19.07
C GLU A 469 -0.54 -14.35 -18.70
N ILE A 470 -0.17 -13.86 -17.51
CA ILE A 470 -0.63 -12.57 -16.98
C ILE A 470 0.01 -11.41 -17.76
N LEU A 471 1.29 -11.46 -18.09
CA LEU A 471 1.97 -10.42 -18.87
C LEU A 471 1.35 -10.28 -20.26
N LYS A 472 1.04 -11.39 -20.95
CA LYS A 472 0.33 -11.39 -22.24
C LYS A 472 -1.11 -10.88 -22.10
N TYR A 473 -1.78 -11.16 -20.99
CA TYR A 473 -3.07 -10.52 -20.69
C TYR A 473 -2.93 -9.00 -20.59
N LEU A 474 -1.95 -8.50 -19.83
CA LEU A 474 -1.73 -7.07 -19.62
C LEU A 474 -1.37 -6.37 -20.94
N GLU A 475 -0.50 -6.96 -21.76
CA GLU A 475 -0.11 -6.39 -23.05
C GLU A 475 -1.33 -6.21 -23.98
N ARG A 476 -2.26 -7.17 -24.00
CA ARG A 476 -3.53 -7.02 -24.73
C ARG A 476 -4.38 -5.88 -24.18
N ARG A 477 -4.46 -5.74 -22.85
CA ARG A 477 -5.23 -4.67 -22.19
C ARG A 477 -4.65 -3.28 -22.41
N LEU A 478 -3.34 -3.14 -22.63
CA LEU A 478 -2.74 -1.86 -22.99
C LEU A 478 -3.36 -1.25 -24.27
N LYS A 479 -3.83 -2.08 -25.22
CA LYS A 479 -4.53 -1.61 -26.42
C LYS A 479 -5.92 -1.09 -26.10
N ASP A 480 -6.62 -1.75 -25.16
CA ASP A 480 -7.94 -1.32 -24.70
C ASP A 480 -7.82 0.02 -23.95
N TYR A 481 -6.78 0.19 -23.12
CA TYR A 481 -6.49 1.47 -22.45
C TYR A 481 -6.18 2.59 -23.44
N ASP A 482 -5.46 2.31 -24.52
CA ASP A 482 -5.23 3.29 -25.58
C ASP A 482 -6.55 3.76 -26.19
N VAL A 483 -7.46 2.84 -26.52
CA VAL A 483 -8.75 3.18 -27.14
C VAL A 483 -9.66 3.95 -26.18
N LEU A 484 -9.74 3.52 -24.93
CA LEU A 484 -10.69 4.07 -23.95
C LEU A 484 -10.20 5.38 -23.30
N LEU A 485 -8.88 5.55 -23.15
CA LEU A 485 -8.26 6.66 -22.45
C LEU A 485 -7.39 7.52 -23.38
N PHE A 486 -6.27 7.00 -23.89
CA PHE A 486 -5.27 7.84 -24.58
C PHE A 486 -5.69 8.39 -25.94
N ASN A 487 -6.61 7.71 -26.63
CA ASN A 487 -7.21 8.15 -27.90
C ASN A 487 -8.55 8.87 -27.71
N ASN A 488 -9.01 9.01 -26.46
CA ASN A 488 -10.26 9.69 -26.16
C ASN A 488 -10.04 11.21 -26.17
N GLN A 489 -10.84 11.93 -26.95
CA GLN A 489 -10.70 13.38 -27.09
C GLN A 489 -10.90 14.12 -25.76
N VAL A 490 -11.87 13.71 -24.95
CA VAL A 490 -12.14 14.34 -23.64
C VAL A 490 -10.94 14.17 -22.70
N PHE A 491 -10.30 12.99 -22.70
CA PHE A 491 -9.10 12.78 -21.91
C PHE A 491 -7.94 13.66 -22.40
N ILE A 492 -7.73 13.73 -23.72
CA ILE A 492 -6.70 14.60 -24.33
C ILE A 492 -6.94 16.06 -23.96
N ASP A 493 -8.17 16.56 -24.10
CA ASP A 493 -8.53 17.97 -23.81
C ASP A 493 -8.31 18.32 -22.33
N ARG A 494 -8.54 17.36 -21.43
CA ARG A 494 -8.36 17.54 -19.97
C ARG A 494 -6.92 17.41 -19.49
N THR A 495 -5.98 16.93 -20.32
CA THR A 495 -4.61 16.59 -19.86
C THR A 495 -3.50 17.22 -20.70
N LYS A 496 -3.74 17.48 -21.98
CA LYS A 496 -2.75 18.07 -22.89
C LYS A 496 -2.63 19.56 -22.63
N GLY A 497 -1.41 20.06 -22.50
CA GLY A 497 -1.12 21.45 -22.11
C GLY A 497 -1.37 21.79 -20.64
N VAL A 498 -1.90 20.85 -19.85
CA VAL A 498 -2.26 21.07 -18.43
C VAL A 498 -1.08 20.74 -17.51
N GLY A 499 -0.74 21.65 -16.61
CA GLY A 499 0.36 21.49 -15.63
C GLY A 499 1.71 21.21 -16.30
N LYS A 500 2.07 22.03 -17.28
CA LYS A 500 3.30 21.88 -18.07
C LYS A 500 4.54 22.12 -17.21
N LEU A 501 5.46 21.15 -17.21
CA LEU A 501 6.77 21.22 -16.57
C LEU A 501 7.85 21.35 -17.65
N PRO A 502 8.44 22.56 -17.87
CA PRO A 502 9.54 22.73 -18.80
C PRO A 502 10.79 21.94 -18.40
N LYS A 503 11.64 21.60 -19.38
CA LYS A 503 12.86 20.80 -19.17
C LYS A 503 13.80 21.45 -18.16
N GLU A 504 14.04 22.74 -18.33
CA GLU A 504 14.99 23.52 -17.53
C GLU A 504 14.52 23.59 -16.08
N ILE A 505 13.21 23.78 -15.87
CA ILE A 505 12.59 23.79 -14.55
C ILE A 505 12.61 22.40 -13.92
N ALA A 506 12.40 21.33 -14.70
CA ALA A 506 12.50 19.97 -14.17
C ALA A 506 13.90 19.67 -13.62
N ILE A 507 14.95 20.15 -14.30
CA ILE A 507 16.35 20.01 -13.87
C ILE A 507 16.63 20.90 -12.65
N GLU A 508 16.22 22.18 -12.69
CA GLU A 508 16.41 23.14 -11.60
C GLU A 508 15.77 22.66 -10.28
N LEU A 509 14.58 22.05 -10.38
CA LEU A 509 13.84 21.55 -9.23
C LEU A 509 14.21 20.12 -8.82
N ASP A 510 15.22 19.52 -9.45
CA ASP A 510 15.64 18.14 -9.20
C ASP A 510 14.47 17.12 -9.30
N VAL A 511 13.54 17.37 -10.22
CA VAL A 511 12.46 16.43 -10.53
C VAL A 511 13.06 15.27 -11.31
N THR A 512 12.87 14.03 -10.85
CA THR A 512 13.42 12.83 -11.49
C THR A 512 12.32 11.91 -12.04
N GLY A 513 12.73 10.82 -12.72
CA GLY A 513 11.83 9.76 -13.14
C GLY A 513 10.93 10.09 -14.34
N PRO A 514 9.73 9.46 -14.42
CA PRO A 514 8.80 9.68 -15.52
C PRO A 514 8.39 11.15 -15.68
N ASN A 515 8.37 11.91 -14.59
CA ASN A 515 8.04 13.32 -14.61
C ASN A 515 9.11 14.15 -15.35
N MET A 516 10.39 13.84 -15.13
CA MET A 516 11.52 14.46 -15.83
C MET A 516 11.61 14.02 -17.29
N ARG A 517 11.40 12.73 -17.54
CA ARG A 517 11.46 12.15 -18.88
C ARG A 517 10.33 12.64 -19.79
N ALA A 518 9.18 12.96 -19.23
CA ALA A 518 8.09 13.59 -19.98
C ALA A 518 8.40 15.00 -20.47
N SER A 519 9.40 15.66 -19.87
CA SER A 519 9.87 17.01 -20.20
C SER A 519 11.13 17.01 -21.09
N GLY A 520 11.59 15.85 -21.57
CA GLY A 520 12.67 15.76 -22.56
C GLY A 520 14.06 15.50 -22.00
N VAL A 521 14.17 15.08 -20.73
CA VAL A 521 15.45 14.66 -20.14
C VAL A 521 15.58 13.14 -20.20
N ALA A 522 16.56 12.65 -20.95
CA ALA A 522 16.83 11.22 -21.10
C ALA A 522 17.72 10.70 -19.95
N PHE A 523 17.17 10.61 -18.74
CA PHE A 523 17.86 10.08 -17.56
C PHE A 523 17.04 8.98 -16.88
N ASP A 524 17.69 7.86 -16.59
CA ASP A 524 17.14 6.71 -15.86
C ASP A 524 18.26 5.98 -15.11
N VAL A 525 18.14 5.83 -13.79
CA VAL A 525 19.19 5.26 -12.95
C VAL A 525 19.55 3.84 -13.38
N ARG A 526 18.60 3.06 -13.92
CA ARG A 526 18.82 1.67 -14.38
C ARG A 526 19.78 1.59 -15.56
N LYS A 527 19.84 2.62 -16.40
CA LYS A 527 20.77 2.69 -17.56
C LYS A 527 22.03 3.50 -17.26
N ASN A 528 21.89 4.64 -16.60
CA ASN A 528 22.99 5.60 -16.44
C ASN A 528 23.99 5.17 -15.36
N VAL A 529 23.53 4.55 -14.27
CA VAL A 529 24.40 4.07 -13.19
C VAL A 529 24.46 2.54 -13.18
N SER A 530 23.36 1.88 -13.58
CA SER A 530 23.17 0.42 -13.63
C SER A 530 23.46 -0.29 -12.30
N TYR A 531 22.44 -0.98 -11.78
CA TYR A 531 22.53 -1.76 -10.55
C TYR A 531 21.89 -3.13 -10.76
N GLU A 532 22.05 -4.03 -9.78
CA GLU A 532 21.63 -5.43 -9.90
C GLU A 532 22.15 -6.07 -11.20
N ALA A 533 21.26 -6.58 -12.05
CA ALA A 533 21.55 -7.16 -13.36
C ALA A 533 20.86 -6.40 -14.51
N TYR A 534 20.50 -5.11 -14.33
CA TYR A 534 19.88 -4.32 -15.41
C TYR A 534 20.81 -4.18 -16.63
N GLY A 535 22.13 -4.29 -16.45
CA GLY A 535 23.11 -4.34 -17.54
C GLY A 535 23.01 -5.59 -18.44
N ASP A 536 22.35 -6.66 -17.99
CA ASP A 536 22.16 -7.91 -18.77
C ASP A 536 20.87 -7.86 -19.64
N VAL A 537 20.11 -6.76 -19.57
CA VAL A 537 18.79 -6.59 -20.19
C VAL A 537 18.80 -5.40 -21.14
N ASP A 538 18.20 -5.56 -22.32
CA ASP A 538 17.99 -4.44 -23.24
C ASP A 538 16.59 -3.84 -23.04
N PHE A 539 16.52 -2.52 -22.89
CA PHE A 539 15.27 -1.79 -22.77
C PHE A 539 15.43 -0.33 -23.18
N LYS A 540 14.32 0.34 -23.47
CA LYS A 540 14.27 1.74 -23.92
C LYS A 540 13.74 2.66 -22.84
N VAL A 541 14.50 3.72 -22.56
CA VAL A 541 14.07 4.81 -21.68
C VAL A 541 13.02 5.64 -22.42
N GLN A 542 11.84 5.79 -21.82
CA GLN A 542 10.70 6.46 -22.46
C GLN A 542 10.83 7.97 -22.26
N VAL A 543 11.04 8.73 -23.34
CA VAL A 543 11.20 10.19 -23.29
C VAL A 543 10.14 10.85 -24.18
N LEU A 544 9.56 11.93 -23.68
CA LEU A 544 8.62 12.82 -24.37
C LEU A 544 9.06 14.27 -24.14
N HIS A 545 8.46 15.24 -24.82
CA HIS A 545 8.96 16.63 -24.82
C HIS A 545 7.93 17.67 -24.37
N GLU A 546 6.67 17.26 -24.24
CA GLU A 546 5.57 18.17 -23.98
C GLU A 546 5.51 18.62 -22.52
N GLY A 547 5.95 17.77 -21.59
CA GLY A 547 6.02 18.06 -20.16
C GLY A 547 4.67 18.27 -19.47
N ASP A 548 3.55 17.98 -20.13
CA ASP A 548 2.19 18.14 -19.60
C ASP A 548 1.67 16.86 -18.91
N ALA A 549 0.47 16.95 -18.33
CA ALA A 549 -0.16 15.81 -17.66
C ALA A 549 -0.40 14.62 -18.60
N TYR A 550 -0.67 14.86 -19.89
CA TYR A 550 -0.82 13.80 -20.89
C TYR A 550 0.51 13.06 -21.11
N ALA A 551 1.60 13.78 -21.35
CA ALA A 551 2.92 13.21 -21.59
C ALA A 551 3.45 12.42 -20.39
N ARG A 552 3.30 12.94 -19.17
CA ARG A 552 3.68 12.21 -17.94
C ARG A 552 2.95 10.87 -17.80
N THR A 553 1.68 10.84 -18.14
CA THR A 553 0.84 9.63 -18.09
C THR A 553 1.20 8.66 -19.21
N LEU A 554 1.42 9.17 -20.43
CA LEU A 554 1.84 8.36 -21.56
C LEU A 554 3.23 7.74 -21.35
N CYS A 555 4.14 8.45 -20.68
CA CYS A 555 5.44 7.92 -20.26
C CYS A 555 5.26 6.67 -19.40
N ARG A 556 4.44 6.75 -18.33
CA ARG A 556 4.14 5.61 -17.44
C ARG A 556 3.44 4.46 -18.16
N ARG A 557 2.51 4.75 -19.08
CA ARG A 557 1.94 3.72 -19.97
C ARG A 557 3.06 2.99 -20.69
N ARG A 558 3.91 3.72 -21.43
CA ARG A 558 4.98 3.10 -22.23
C ARG A 558 5.95 2.31 -21.36
N GLU A 559 6.24 2.78 -20.15
CA GLU A 559 7.03 2.04 -19.16
C GLU A 559 6.38 0.71 -18.74
N ILE A 560 5.04 0.60 -18.64
CA ILE A 560 4.40 -0.70 -18.39
C ILE A 560 4.78 -1.71 -19.48
N LYS A 561 4.74 -1.30 -20.76
CA LYS A 561 5.12 -2.18 -21.87
C LYS A 561 6.60 -2.57 -21.80
N GLU A 562 7.45 -1.61 -21.45
CA GLU A 562 8.89 -1.85 -21.32
C GLU A 562 9.21 -2.77 -20.14
N SER A 563 8.54 -2.60 -19.00
CA SER A 563 8.67 -3.49 -17.83
C SER A 563 8.24 -4.92 -18.15
N ILE A 564 7.17 -5.10 -18.93
CA ILE A 564 6.77 -6.43 -19.43
C ILE A 564 7.94 -7.04 -20.22
N HIS A 565 8.52 -6.29 -21.16
CA HIS A 565 9.64 -6.76 -21.97
C HIS A 565 10.90 -7.10 -21.14
N ILE A 566 11.20 -6.31 -20.10
CA ILE A 566 12.29 -6.60 -19.17
C ILE A 566 12.03 -7.92 -18.44
N ILE A 567 10.82 -8.12 -17.89
CA ILE A 567 10.49 -9.33 -17.13
C ILE A 567 10.59 -10.58 -18.03
N GLU A 568 10.10 -10.52 -19.26
CA GLU A 568 10.20 -11.63 -20.22
C GLU A 568 11.66 -12.03 -20.46
N GLN A 569 12.54 -11.05 -20.74
CA GLN A 569 13.98 -11.32 -20.93
C GLN A 569 14.64 -11.90 -19.69
N VAL A 570 14.31 -11.39 -18.49
CA VAL A 570 14.91 -11.83 -17.24
C VAL A 570 14.45 -13.24 -16.87
N LEU A 571 13.18 -13.59 -17.12
CA LEU A 571 12.66 -14.95 -16.93
C LEU A 571 13.28 -15.96 -17.91
N ASP A 572 13.64 -15.54 -19.11
CA ASP A 572 14.32 -16.40 -20.08
C ASP A 572 15.80 -16.61 -19.77
N LYS A 573 16.46 -15.58 -19.25
CA LYS A 573 17.88 -15.61 -18.88
C LYS A 573 18.13 -16.00 -17.41
N LEU A 574 17.10 -16.39 -16.66
CA LEU A 574 17.20 -16.61 -15.20
C LEU A 574 18.23 -17.69 -14.87
N PRO A 575 19.37 -17.36 -14.23
CA PRO A 575 20.40 -18.35 -13.95
C PRO A 575 20.03 -19.22 -12.75
N GLY A 576 20.57 -20.44 -12.70
CA GLY A 576 20.59 -21.24 -11.47
C GLY A 576 21.52 -20.66 -10.39
N GLY A 577 21.67 -21.36 -9.27
CA GLY A 577 22.60 -21.00 -8.20
C GLY A 577 21.91 -20.46 -6.93
N PRO A 578 22.71 -19.99 -5.95
CA PRO A 578 22.18 -19.56 -4.66
C PRO A 578 21.36 -18.27 -4.77
N ILE A 579 20.35 -18.13 -3.91
CA ILE A 579 19.46 -16.96 -3.83
C ILE A 579 19.89 -15.95 -2.75
N ALA A 580 20.86 -16.30 -1.91
CA ALA A 580 21.43 -15.41 -0.91
C ALA A 580 22.86 -15.84 -0.56
N GLU A 581 23.73 -14.87 -0.34
CA GLU A 581 25.05 -15.04 0.28
C GLU A 581 25.16 -14.03 1.42
N LYS A 582 25.44 -14.52 2.63
CA LYS A 582 25.41 -13.73 3.87
C LYS A 582 26.80 -13.48 4.44
N LYS A 583 27.85 -14.02 3.84
CA LYS A 583 29.23 -13.84 4.29
C LYS A 583 29.70 -12.41 3.99
N MET A 584 30.10 -11.69 5.04
CA MET A 584 30.59 -10.31 4.92
C MET A 584 32.07 -10.28 4.53
N SER A 585 32.46 -9.28 3.74
CA SER A 585 33.85 -9.07 3.27
C SER A 585 34.89 -8.99 4.41
N LYS A 586 34.54 -8.35 5.53
CA LYS A 586 35.38 -8.19 6.72
C LYS A 586 35.26 -9.36 7.71
N GLY A 587 34.67 -10.48 7.30
CA GLY A 587 34.44 -11.66 8.14
C GLY A 587 33.09 -11.61 8.87
N GLY A 588 32.58 -12.80 9.21
CA GLY A 588 31.25 -12.98 9.83
C GLY A 588 30.11 -13.19 8.84
N TYR A 589 28.92 -13.44 9.37
CA TYR A 589 27.69 -13.66 8.61
C TYR A 589 26.62 -12.64 8.98
N PHE A 590 25.93 -12.11 7.98
CA PHE A 590 24.78 -11.25 8.16
C PHE A 590 23.56 -12.05 8.63
N SER A 591 23.02 -11.69 9.78
CA SER A 591 21.90 -12.32 10.47
C SER A 591 21.06 -11.25 11.17
N PHE A 592 19.95 -11.65 11.79
CA PHE A 592 19.01 -10.75 12.44
C PHE A 592 19.64 -9.83 13.51
N MET A 593 20.63 -10.31 14.26
CA MET A 593 21.33 -9.54 15.30
C MET A 593 22.75 -9.12 14.89
N SER A 594 23.13 -9.30 13.62
CA SER A 594 24.49 -8.99 13.19
C SER A 594 24.77 -7.50 13.24
N SER A 595 25.89 -7.14 13.86
CA SER A 595 26.53 -5.86 13.64
C SER A 595 27.12 -5.82 12.23
N ILE A 596 27.03 -4.67 11.56
CA ILE A 596 27.75 -4.41 10.31
C ILE A 596 28.91 -3.45 10.58
N PRO A 597 29.97 -3.44 9.76
CA PRO A 597 31.10 -2.53 9.95
C PRO A 597 30.68 -1.05 10.06
N ALA A 598 31.47 -0.25 10.76
CA ALA A 598 31.32 1.20 10.72
C ALA A 598 31.60 1.72 9.30
N GLY A 599 30.79 2.67 8.84
CA GLY A 599 30.87 3.21 7.49
C GLY A 599 29.60 3.93 7.07
N GLU A 600 29.64 4.49 5.86
CA GLU A 600 28.58 5.29 5.29
C GLU A 600 28.38 4.87 3.82
N SER A 601 27.14 4.80 3.37
CA SER A 601 26.85 4.55 1.96
C SER A 601 25.63 5.33 1.47
N ILE A 602 25.65 5.63 0.17
CA ILE A 602 24.48 6.04 -0.58
C ILE A 602 24.22 5.00 -1.66
N HIS A 603 22.97 4.55 -1.76
CA HIS A 603 22.52 3.71 -2.85
C HIS A 603 21.22 4.24 -3.43
N CYS A 604 21.22 4.43 -4.75
CA CYS A 604 20.12 4.98 -5.51
C CYS A 604 19.61 3.97 -6.52
N VAL A 605 18.28 3.94 -6.69
CA VAL A 605 17.58 3.08 -7.65
C VAL A 605 16.50 3.89 -8.38
N GLU A 606 16.05 3.42 -9.54
CA GLU A 606 14.93 4.02 -10.26
C GLU A 606 13.62 3.45 -9.73
N SER A 607 12.92 4.17 -8.85
CA SER A 607 11.55 3.80 -8.45
C SER A 607 10.54 4.09 -9.57
N ALA A 608 9.29 3.64 -9.43
CA ALA A 608 8.22 4.00 -10.36
C ALA A 608 7.89 5.51 -10.39
N ARG A 609 8.44 6.31 -9.47
CA ARG A 609 8.26 7.76 -9.37
C ARG A 609 9.51 8.56 -9.73
N GLY A 610 10.68 7.91 -9.82
CA GLY A 610 11.97 8.53 -10.07
C GLY A 610 13.07 8.03 -9.14
N GLU A 611 14.17 8.77 -9.09
CA GLU A 611 15.37 8.37 -8.36
C GLU A 611 15.11 8.37 -6.84
N LEU A 612 15.31 7.21 -6.24
CA LEU A 612 15.14 6.94 -4.83
C LEU A 612 16.50 6.57 -4.24
N CYS A 613 16.95 7.31 -3.23
CA CYS A 613 18.23 7.06 -2.58
C CYS A 613 18.07 6.85 -1.07
N PHE A 614 18.81 5.89 -0.55
CA PHE A 614 19.02 5.73 0.89
C PHE A 614 20.46 6.10 1.22
N HIS A 615 20.59 7.02 2.17
CA HIS A 615 21.85 7.38 2.80
C HIS A 615 21.86 6.80 4.21
N ILE A 616 22.82 5.92 4.49
CA ILE A 616 22.88 5.14 5.74
C ILE A 616 24.24 5.34 6.38
N VAL A 617 24.23 5.55 7.70
CA VAL A 617 25.43 5.62 8.54
C VAL A 617 25.39 4.48 9.57
N SER A 618 26.49 3.73 9.65
CA SER A 618 26.73 2.67 10.63
C SER A 618 27.89 3.05 11.54
N THR A 619 27.71 2.82 12.84
CA THR A 619 28.75 2.96 13.88
C THR A 619 29.37 1.62 14.29
N GLY A 620 29.03 0.51 13.62
CA GLY A 620 29.49 -0.83 14.04
C GLY A 620 28.47 -1.64 14.84
N GLU A 621 27.21 -1.18 14.92
CA GLU A 621 26.15 -1.80 15.72
C GLU A 621 25.19 -2.66 14.87
N SER A 622 24.26 -3.36 15.54
CA SER A 622 23.20 -4.17 14.93
C SER A 622 22.00 -3.37 14.39
N LYS A 623 22.07 -2.05 14.49
CA LYS A 623 21.08 -1.07 14.02
C LYS A 623 21.79 0.13 13.37
N PRO A 624 21.14 0.84 12.44
CA PRO A 624 21.71 2.06 11.86
C PRO A 624 21.83 3.17 12.89
N TYR A 625 22.92 3.94 12.80
CA TYR A 625 23.05 5.19 13.53
C TYR A 625 22.15 6.27 12.94
N ARG A 626 22.11 6.34 11.59
CA ARG A 626 21.25 7.27 10.87
C ARG A 626 20.80 6.66 9.54
N VAL A 627 19.55 6.93 9.18
CA VAL A 627 19.01 6.68 7.85
C VAL A 627 18.35 7.95 7.35
N LYS A 628 18.78 8.42 6.18
CA LYS A 628 18.15 9.52 5.44
C LYS A 628 17.63 8.97 4.13
N ILE A 629 16.36 9.23 3.83
CA ILE A 629 15.76 8.86 2.54
C ILE A 629 15.70 10.14 1.70
N ARG A 630 16.15 10.06 0.44
CA ARG A 630 15.77 11.01 -0.62
C ARG A 630 14.82 10.27 -1.54
N GLY A 631 13.62 10.80 -1.71
CA GLY A 631 12.53 10.13 -2.40
C GLY A 631 11.93 11.10 -3.39
N PRO A 632 11.52 10.61 -4.57
CA PRO A 632 11.23 11.46 -5.72
C PRO A 632 9.98 12.32 -5.53
N THR A 633 9.13 11.98 -4.56
CA THR A 633 7.87 12.72 -4.35
C THR A 633 8.05 14.01 -3.57
N PHE A 634 9.15 14.16 -2.83
CA PHE A 634 9.44 15.41 -2.11
C PHE A 634 9.57 16.57 -3.10
N ASP A 635 10.46 16.42 -4.08
CA ASP A 635 10.76 17.44 -5.08
C ASP A 635 9.55 17.67 -6.01
N THR A 636 8.91 16.59 -6.47
CA THR A 636 7.78 16.69 -7.39
C THR A 636 6.50 17.25 -6.76
N ILE A 637 6.18 16.92 -5.51
CA ILE A 637 4.90 17.29 -4.88
C ILE A 637 5.02 18.49 -3.96
N LEU A 638 6.12 18.65 -3.22
CA LEU A 638 6.25 19.78 -2.30
C LEU A 638 6.88 21.01 -2.96
N VAL A 639 7.71 20.81 -4.00
CA VAL A 639 8.42 21.91 -4.67
C VAL A 639 7.82 22.22 -6.04
N ALA A 640 7.67 21.23 -6.92
CA ALA A 640 7.20 21.47 -8.29
C ALA A 640 5.69 21.69 -8.40
N LEU A 641 4.86 20.85 -7.76
CA LEU A 641 3.40 20.95 -7.85
C LEU A 641 2.83 22.35 -7.52
N PRO A 642 3.25 23.05 -6.44
CA PRO A 642 2.80 24.42 -6.18
C PRO A 642 3.01 25.38 -7.36
N LYS A 643 4.17 25.27 -8.02
CA LYS A 643 4.51 26.08 -9.19
C LYS A 643 3.66 25.69 -10.41
N LEU A 644 3.41 24.39 -10.59
CA LEU A 644 2.63 23.85 -11.71
C LEU A 644 1.13 24.15 -11.62
N LEU A 645 0.61 24.42 -10.41
CA LEU A 645 -0.79 24.76 -10.21
C LEU A 645 -1.09 26.24 -10.41
N LYS A 646 -0.08 27.11 -10.48
CA LYS A 646 -0.30 28.54 -10.73
C LYS A 646 -0.98 28.74 -12.09
N SER A 647 -2.08 29.50 -12.08
CA SER A 647 -2.93 29.78 -13.24
C SER A 647 -3.65 28.55 -13.82
N VAL A 648 -3.69 27.42 -13.10
CA VAL A 648 -4.50 26.25 -13.47
C VAL A 648 -5.92 26.42 -12.91
N GLN A 649 -6.92 25.94 -13.65
CA GLN A 649 -8.30 25.91 -13.16
C GLN A 649 -8.45 24.90 -12.01
N VAL A 650 -9.30 25.20 -11.03
CA VAL A 650 -9.55 24.32 -9.88
C VAL A 650 -9.95 22.90 -10.30
N ALA A 651 -10.70 22.76 -11.39
CA ALA A 651 -11.13 21.47 -11.95
C ALA A 651 -9.98 20.58 -12.44
N ASP A 652 -8.83 21.17 -12.77
CA ASP A 652 -7.65 20.48 -13.29
C ASP A 652 -6.57 20.22 -12.23
N VAL A 653 -6.75 20.75 -11.00
CA VAL A 653 -5.87 20.45 -9.87
C VAL A 653 -5.70 18.93 -9.64
N PRO A 654 -6.79 18.11 -9.60
CA PRO A 654 -6.67 16.66 -9.54
C PRO A 654 -5.83 16.03 -10.66
N VAL A 655 -5.92 16.58 -11.87
CA VAL A 655 -5.25 16.04 -13.05
C VAL A 655 -3.74 16.28 -12.97
N VAL A 656 -3.34 17.51 -12.66
CA VAL A 656 -1.91 17.85 -12.45
C VAL A 656 -1.35 17.02 -11.31
N TYR A 657 -2.04 16.97 -10.17
CA TYR A 657 -1.64 16.24 -8.98
C TYR A 657 -1.40 14.74 -9.25
N TRP A 658 -2.35 14.04 -9.87
CA TRP A 658 -2.19 12.60 -10.14
C TRP A 658 -1.23 12.30 -11.28
N SER A 659 -1.07 13.20 -12.25
CA SER A 659 -0.06 13.02 -13.30
C SER A 659 1.39 13.05 -12.79
N LEU A 660 1.63 13.64 -11.61
CA LEU A 660 2.93 13.62 -10.92
C LEU A 660 3.14 12.37 -10.06
N ASP A 661 2.07 11.60 -9.82
CA ASP A 661 2.08 10.30 -9.14
C ASP A 661 2.53 10.36 -7.66
N ASN A 662 1.74 11.09 -6.86
CA ASN A 662 2.04 11.35 -5.46
C ASN A 662 2.15 10.06 -4.61
N CYS A 663 3.10 10.07 -3.67
CA CYS A 663 3.19 9.14 -2.56
C CYS A 663 3.37 9.91 -1.24
N PRO A 664 2.28 10.28 -0.53
CA PRO A 664 2.37 11.20 0.60
C PRO A 664 3.35 10.80 1.71
N ALA A 665 3.41 9.51 2.03
CA ALA A 665 4.30 9.00 3.08
C ALA A 665 5.80 9.12 2.73
N ASP A 666 6.15 9.29 1.45
CA ASP A 666 7.54 9.48 1.01
C ASP A 666 8.02 10.93 1.14
N HIS A 667 7.14 11.93 1.11
CA HIS A 667 7.53 13.31 1.39
C HIS A 667 7.27 13.74 2.84
N ASP A 668 6.42 13.01 3.59
CA ASP A 668 6.11 13.24 5.00
C ASP A 668 7.08 12.53 5.99
N ARG A 669 8.18 11.94 5.55
CA ARG A 669 8.96 10.91 6.27
C ARG A 669 9.36 11.18 7.71
#